data_AF-A0A8B8CQE1-F1
#
_entry.id   AF-A0A8B8CQE1-F1
#
_cell.length_a   1.000
_cell.length_b   1.000
_cell.length_c   1.000
_cell.angle_alpha   90.00
_cell.angle_beta   90.00
_cell.angle_gamma   90.00
#
_symmetry.space_group_name_H-M   'P 1'
#
loop_
_entity.id
_entity.type
_entity.pdbx_description
1 polymer ?
#
loop_
_entity_poly.entity_id
_entity_poly.type
_entity_poly.pdbx_seq_one_letter_code
_entity_poly.pdbx_strand_id
1 'polypeptide(L)'
;MAALRSVVLLLLVCTGASAETTTFDADSFTVVDPTTIANAAEYADPANCGSKLYSMAVEKNKNMAVSIRVADFNKGNADYFRAHPSVTLCLQKVFSKVFQETNNKLKIDNGFETQTAANGHSNADKKRYLRSGCGAVISYRTPGGDINEIKKAALTLCPIIFEENQRDVGIYVDSTQVLLFMTGDVNPTPVYQGGGLTPANAQALVNEGLAPTKIPDCSNFPEVNSASHYPSGKPDPTSVVGVVDEAVTSSMETDVRRLAQYFGTDVDFTGCTNYPGNYLPNRCAVRVMSPRLFNVLVNLKAYASDANLGGPGGKITVEEAWDGGADPSSLRSEGRMIKVKLSAGNTAANLGKLAQLAICAKADHVSNMGTHLLLSVKKQKGRKEVTVNFPKATLVSVDPPSSKTEMYALPTEMADEEDQYPLFDTSGRLDVQVSQGATLSKFMAKDTQFRYIRLEPAIAQCYSKLVYNENKWLNASDPPIDIEIVRAFMSNEEQKSLIQSSDERYNTHTLGQALELRYASTVENTTSLYTNVRLIKKVVDICGPVFNNYGFNMNLGLYQKSVYVSMDEDQFLFWSSSETLIPQGFTEQQFDLYLEARREAALQSRIVDPDDLKEACFEPDVPQRQHILYKYKEPKVIQRKRRRRRQTVDACVPSDSTDFCTSTLKHRQAVVDELWTLMSKNKHIYHEPESEVEDALKGCLLACGTCLEGSIYEKKLEHCSNLIHWMPFDLMNDQKDMTNFFARDNMDTFALACEGSGHCLLRAPIFSILAPSVKLRYRPDPDRSVIEDLYSSEENPSPVLSLLEELYAIHAIGLTKFWVKDEKEISSMKLALRAALMFNPDVTEVHIYVTQPNSKSPVQGEVEKFVKEFAQGGCPSYTREILAPFQILDPPHSVRKRSALLLRKESEDLMRKSLGRELNEFAREAP
;
A
#
# COMPACT_ATOMS: atom_id res chain seq x y z
N MET A 1 -8.91 13.48 -20.61
CA MET A 1 -7.56 12.88 -20.80
C MET A 1 -6.52 13.77 -21.50
N ALA A 2 -6.89 14.82 -22.25
CA ALA A 2 -5.89 15.73 -22.84
C ALA A 2 -5.35 16.83 -21.87
N ALA A 3 -6.06 17.12 -20.77
CA ALA A 3 -5.66 18.18 -19.82
C ALA A 3 -4.65 17.75 -18.74
N LEU A 4 -4.44 16.44 -18.52
CA LEU A 4 -3.51 15.94 -17.50
C LEU A 4 -2.05 15.91 -17.95
N ARG A 5 -1.77 15.92 -19.27
CA ARG A 5 -0.39 15.91 -19.80
C ARG A 5 0.31 17.27 -19.68
N SER A 6 -0.44 18.36 -19.61
CA SER A 6 0.14 19.71 -19.53
C SER A 6 0.52 20.13 -18.10
N VAL A 7 -0.05 19.51 -17.07
CA VAL A 7 0.24 19.83 -15.66
C VAL A 7 1.48 19.06 -15.16
N VAL A 8 1.76 17.87 -15.72
CA VAL A 8 2.98 17.11 -15.40
C VAL A 8 4.23 17.73 -16.04
N LEU A 9 4.11 18.41 -17.19
CA LEU A 9 5.25 19.07 -17.83
C LEU A 9 5.65 20.40 -17.16
N LEU A 10 4.75 21.08 -16.44
CA LEU A 10 5.05 22.37 -15.79
C LEU A 10 5.61 22.22 -14.37
N LEU A 11 5.31 21.12 -13.67
CA LEU A 11 5.83 20.84 -12.32
C LEU A 11 7.28 20.30 -12.33
N LEU A 12 7.83 19.94 -13.49
CA LEU A 12 9.23 19.54 -13.67
C LEU A 12 10.20 20.73 -13.83
N VAL A 13 9.70 21.97 -13.92
CA VAL A 13 10.54 23.16 -14.18
C VAL A 13 10.81 24.00 -12.91
N CYS A 14 10.17 23.70 -11.77
CA CYS A 14 10.32 24.52 -10.56
C CYS A 14 10.71 23.77 -9.27
N THR A 15 11.09 22.50 -9.35
CA THR A 15 11.86 21.85 -8.27
C THR A 15 13.29 21.67 -8.76
N GLY A 16 14.26 22.12 -7.99
CA GLY A 16 15.68 21.86 -8.24
C GLY A 16 15.96 20.37 -8.10
N ALA A 17 15.59 19.59 -9.12
CA ALA A 17 15.86 18.18 -9.21
C ALA A 17 17.33 17.99 -9.55
N SER A 18 18.06 17.45 -8.57
CA SER A 18 19.35 16.79 -8.77
C SER A 18 19.29 15.90 -10.02
N ALA A 19 20.10 16.23 -11.03
CA ALA A 19 20.22 15.50 -12.29
C ALA A 19 21.02 14.18 -12.13
N GLU A 20 20.60 13.29 -11.22
CA GLU A 20 21.37 12.09 -10.84
C GLU A 20 20.83 10.73 -11.32
N THR A 21 19.73 10.64 -12.07
CA THR A 21 19.05 9.33 -12.27
C THR A 21 18.91 8.84 -13.72
N THR A 22 19.66 9.37 -14.69
CA THR A 22 19.69 8.77 -16.04
C THR A 22 21.00 8.01 -16.23
N THR A 23 20.97 6.72 -15.89
CA THR A 23 22.02 5.74 -16.17
C THR A 23 21.94 5.27 -17.62
N PHE A 24 23.06 4.82 -18.19
CA PHE A 24 23.06 4.11 -19.47
C PHE A 24 22.30 2.80 -19.30
N ASP A 25 21.06 2.76 -19.76
CA ASP A 25 20.21 1.57 -19.82
C ASP A 25 20.70 0.68 -20.97
N ALA A 26 21.67 -0.18 -20.68
CA ALA A 26 22.29 -1.06 -21.66
C ALA A 26 21.28 -2.03 -22.29
N ASP A 27 20.20 -2.36 -21.60
CA ASP A 27 19.17 -3.30 -22.04
C ASP A 27 18.23 -2.66 -23.07
N SER A 28 18.18 -1.32 -23.12
CA SER A 28 17.56 -0.57 -24.21
C SER A 28 18.35 -0.59 -25.54
N PHE A 29 19.55 -1.19 -25.57
CA PHE A 29 20.43 -1.30 -26.75
C PHE A 29 20.56 -2.75 -27.22
N THR A 30 20.52 -2.96 -28.54
CA THR A 30 20.72 -4.29 -29.12
C THR A 30 22.19 -4.74 -29.03
N VAL A 31 22.47 -5.71 -28.15
CA VAL A 31 23.78 -6.37 -28.03
C VAL A 31 24.02 -7.29 -29.24
N VAL A 32 25.24 -7.23 -29.79
CA VAL A 32 25.65 -8.01 -30.97
C VAL A 32 26.75 -8.97 -30.58
N ASP A 33 26.62 -10.24 -30.99
CA ASP A 33 27.70 -11.23 -30.83
C ASP A 33 28.85 -10.89 -31.81
N PRO A 34 30.07 -10.60 -31.31
CA PRO A 34 31.22 -10.28 -32.15
C PRO A 34 31.60 -11.38 -33.16
N THR A 35 31.23 -12.64 -32.91
CA THR A 35 31.52 -13.77 -33.83
C THR A 35 30.65 -13.76 -35.08
N THR A 36 29.53 -13.04 -35.05
CA THR A 36 28.52 -13.01 -36.12
C THR A 36 28.74 -11.89 -37.14
N ILE A 37 29.72 -11.02 -36.92
CA ILE A 37 29.99 -9.85 -37.76
C ILE A 37 31.22 -10.03 -38.65
N ALA A 38 31.15 -9.51 -39.88
CA ALA A 38 32.31 -9.43 -40.76
C ALA A 38 33.38 -8.49 -40.15
N ASN A 39 34.66 -8.88 -40.23
CA ASN A 39 35.79 -8.13 -39.67
C ASN A 39 35.75 -7.93 -38.13
N ALA A 40 35.33 -8.95 -37.37
CA ALA A 40 35.27 -8.93 -35.90
C ALA A 40 36.51 -8.37 -35.18
N ALA A 41 37.70 -8.53 -35.76
CA ALA A 41 38.95 -7.97 -35.24
C ALA A 41 38.94 -6.44 -35.07
N GLU A 42 38.25 -5.72 -35.97
CA GLU A 42 38.07 -4.26 -35.89
C GLU A 42 37.34 -3.84 -34.62
N TYR A 43 36.53 -4.73 -34.05
CA TYR A 43 35.66 -4.53 -32.89
C TYR A 43 36.06 -5.41 -31.70
N ALA A 44 37.32 -5.82 -31.57
CA ALA A 44 37.76 -6.58 -30.40
C ALA A 44 37.88 -5.70 -29.13
N ASP A 45 37.84 -6.31 -27.95
CA ASP A 45 38.14 -5.67 -26.66
C ASP A 45 39.59 -6.00 -26.22
N PRO A 46 40.61 -5.26 -26.68
CA PRO A 46 42.01 -5.55 -26.34
C PRO A 46 42.40 -5.25 -24.90
N ALA A 47 41.63 -4.41 -24.19
CA ALA A 47 41.83 -4.14 -22.77
C ALA A 47 41.16 -5.20 -21.89
N ASN A 48 40.19 -5.95 -22.41
CA ASN A 48 39.34 -6.86 -21.66
C ASN A 48 38.71 -6.19 -20.43
N CYS A 49 38.03 -5.08 -20.69
CA CYS A 49 37.38 -4.29 -19.66
C CYS A 49 35.91 -4.67 -19.45
N GLY A 50 35.40 -5.70 -20.14
CA GLY A 50 34.03 -6.19 -20.00
C GLY A 50 33.00 -5.40 -20.83
N SER A 51 33.45 -4.64 -21.83
CA SER A 51 32.56 -3.89 -22.72
C SER A 51 31.70 -4.83 -23.57
N LYS A 52 30.45 -4.44 -23.82
CA LYS A 52 29.57 -5.13 -24.80
C LYS A 52 29.64 -4.41 -26.15
N LEU A 53 29.35 -5.15 -27.22
CA LEU A 53 29.26 -4.65 -28.59
C LEU A 53 27.80 -4.37 -28.95
N TYR A 54 27.52 -3.21 -29.53
CA TYR A 54 26.17 -2.76 -29.87
C TYR A 54 26.06 -2.38 -31.35
N SER A 55 24.86 -2.51 -31.92
CA SER A 55 24.59 -2.13 -33.31
C SER A 55 24.40 -0.62 -33.48
N MET A 56 25.01 -0.01 -34.49
CA MET A 56 24.77 1.41 -34.85
C MET A 56 23.53 1.61 -35.72
N ALA A 57 23.04 0.57 -36.39
CA ALA A 57 21.95 0.67 -37.36
C ALA A 57 20.63 1.17 -36.74
N VAL A 58 20.40 0.85 -35.47
CA VAL A 58 19.19 1.22 -34.71
C VAL A 58 19.48 2.33 -33.69
N GLU A 59 20.74 2.49 -33.28
CA GLU A 59 21.11 3.20 -32.04
C GLU A 59 21.77 4.55 -32.25
N LYS A 60 22.11 4.94 -33.49
CA LYS A 60 22.91 6.12 -33.81
C LYS A 60 22.45 7.41 -33.12
N ASN A 61 21.14 7.63 -33.02
CA ASN A 61 20.56 8.84 -32.43
C ASN A 61 20.12 8.66 -30.97
N LYS A 62 20.28 7.48 -30.38
CA LYS A 62 19.93 7.26 -28.97
C LYS A 62 20.94 7.95 -28.06
N ASN A 63 20.44 8.40 -26.92
CA ASN A 63 21.26 8.92 -25.83
C ASN A 63 21.79 7.73 -25.03
N MET A 64 23.10 7.65 -24.86
CA MET A 64 23.72 6.73 -23.91
C MET A 64 23.60 7.27 -22.48
N ALA A 65 23.60 8.59 -22.32
CA ALA A 65 23.28 9.28 -21.08
C ALA A 65 22.73 10.68 -21.42
N VAL A 66 22.25 11.43 -20.42
CA VAL A 66 21.65 12.77 -20.63
C VAL A 66 22.50 13.67 -21.52
N SER A 67 23.82 13.60 -21.35
CA SER A 67 24.79 14.47 -22.02
C SER A 67 25.63 13.75 -23.08
N ILE A 68 25.34 12.47 -23.37
CA ILE A 68 26.19 11.63 -24.23
C ILE A 68 25.32 10.88 -25.25
N ARG A 69 25.49 11.16 -26.54
CA ARG A 69 24.85 10.42 -27.63
C ARG A 69 25.79 9.35 -28.19
N VAL A 70 25.21 8.28 -28.73
CA VAL A 70 25.97 7.26 -29.46
C VAL A 70 26.80 7.89 -30.58
N ALA A 71 26.23 8.81 -31.37
CA ALA A 71 26.96 9.52 -32.43
C ALA A 71 28.13 10.40 -31.92
N ASP A 72 28.09 10.87 -30.68
CA ASP A 72 29.18 11.66 -30.09
C ASP A 72 30.29 10.73 -29.54
N PHE A 73 29.92 9.52 -29.12
CA PHE A 73 30.84 8.49 -28.60
C PHE A 73 31.51 7.67 -29.73
N ASN A 74 30.76 7.29 -30.77
CA ASN A 74 31.27 6.64 -31.97
C ASN A 74 31.28 7.63 -33.14
N LYS A 75 32.38 8.39 -33.27
CA LYS A 75 32.52 9.45 -34.29
C LYS A 75 32.79 8.95 -35.72
N GLY A 76 32.89 7.63 -35.92
CA GLY A 76 33.13 7.00 -37.22
C GLY A 76 31.90 6.28 -37.76
N ASN A 77 31.80 6.14 -39.08
CA ASN A 77 30.79 5.32 -39.79
C ASN A 77 31.02 3.81 -39.57
N ALA A 78 31.35 3.39 -38.35
CA ALA A 78 31.41 1.98 -38.01
C ALA A 78 29.98 1.48 -37.78
N ASP A 79 29.67 0.28 -38.27
CA ASP A 79 28.33 -0.31 -38.13
C ASP A 79 28.04 -0.80 -36.70
N TYR A 80 29.07 -0.85 -35.86
CA TYR A 80 29.00 -1.30 -34.47
C TYR A 80 29.90 -0.42 -33.57
N PHE A 81 29.61 -0.40 -32.27
CA PHE A 81 30.46 0.26 -31.28
C PHE A 81 30.50 -0.53 -29.96
N ARG A 82 31.61 -0.41 -29.23
CA ARG A 82 31.71 -0.93 -27.85
C ARG A 82 31.48 0.17 -26.84
N ALA A 83 30.81 -0.16 -25.74
CA ALA A 83 30.69 0.72 -24.60
C ALA A 83 30.56 -0.07 -23.30
N HIS A 84 31.09 0.49 -22.22
CA HIS A 84 30.90 -0.02 -20.86
C HIS A 84 29.97 0.90 -20.06
N PRO A 85 28.90 0.40 -19.43
CA PRO A 85 27.93 1.22 -18.68
C PRO A 85 28.59 2.12 -17.62
N SER A 86 29.53 1.58 -16.86
CA SER A 86 30.25 2.30 -15.80
C SER A 86 31.11 3.46 -16.32
N VAL A 87 31.67 3.34 -17.53
CA VAL A 87 32.43 4.43 -18.17
C VAL A 87 31.48 5.54 -18.59
N THR A 88 30.35 5.20 -19.19
CA THR A 88 29.31 6.17 -19.55
C THR A 88 28.77 6.88 -18.31
N LEU A 89 28.52 6.16 -17.21
CA LEU A 89 28.08 6.73 -15.93
C LEU A 89 29.12 7.69 -15.35
N CYS A 90 30.40 7.28 -15.32
CA CYS A 90 31.50 8.12 -14.90
C CYS A 90 31.58 9.42 -15.73
N LEU A 91 31.55 9.31 -17.07
CA LEU A 91 31.57 10.46 -17.96
C LEU A 91 30.38 11.40 -17.74
N GLN A 92 29.18 10.86 -17.58
CA GLN A 92 27.99 11.65 -17.29
C GLN A 92 28.14 12.44 -15.98
N LYS A 93 28.63 11.79 -14.92
CA LYS A 93 28.86 12.47 -13.63
C LYS A 93 29.93 13.54 -13.73
N VAL A 94 31.01 13.29 -14.45
CA VAL A 94 32.07 14.29 -14.73
C VAL A 94 31.49 15.48 -15.49
N PHE A 95 30.70 15.24 -16.55
CA PHE A 95 30.08 16.30 -17.36
C PHE A 95 29.15 17.16 -16.52
N SER A 96 28.29 16.53 -15.70
CA SER A 96 27.38 17.22 -14.79
C SER A 96 28.14 18.05 -13.76
N LYS A 97 29.17 17.49 -13.12
CA LYS A 97 29.95 18.17 -12.07
C LYS A 97 30.69 19.39 -12.61
N VAL A 98 31.42 19.23 -13.73
CA VAL A 98 32.14 20.34 -14.35
C VAL A 98 31.17 21.43 -14.84
N PHE A 99 30.01 21.05 -15.37
CA PHE A 99 29.00 22.03 -15.76
C PHE A 99 28.44 22.79 -14.56
N GLN A 100 28.17 22.12 -13.43
CA GLN A 100 27.71 22.76 -12.20
C GLN A 100 28.73 23.75 -11.62
N GLU A 101 30.02 23.42 -11.69
CA GLU A 101 31.08 24.25 -11.09
C GLU A 101 31.54 25.39 -12.01
N THR A 102 31.52 25.18 -13.32
CA THR A 102 32.12 26.12 -14.28
C THR A 102 31.12 26.75 -15.26
N ASN A 103 29.87 26.26 -15.30
CA ASN A 103 28.87 26.58 -16.33
C ASN A 103 29.32 26.29 -17.78
N ASN A 104 30.41 25.53 -17.96
CA ASN A 104 30.94 25.16 -19.27
C ASN A 104 30.57 23.71 -19.61
N LYS A 105 30.22 23.48 -20.87
CA LYS A 105 29.88 22.14 -21.37
C LYS A 105 31.11 21.40 -21.88
N LEU A 106 31.19 20.11 -21.55
CA LEU A 106 32.18 19.20 -22.11
C LEU A 106 31.68 18.56 -23.41
N LYS A 107 32.62 18.08 -24.22
CA LYS A 107 32.38 17.24 -25.39
C LYS A 107 33.30 16.03 -25.35
N ILE A 108 32.86 14.95 -26.01
CA ILE A 108 33.72 13.80 -26.29
C ILE A 108 34.44 14.11 -27.61
N ASP A 109 35.77 14.11 -27.59
CA ASP A 109 36.60 14.26 -28.78
C ASP A 109 36.82 12.91 -29.49
N ASN A 110 37.05 11.85 -28.74
CA ASN A 110 37.13 10.46 -29.22
C ASN A 110 36.49 9.53 -28.18
N GLY A 111 35.58 8.65 -28.57
CA GLY A 111 35.05 7.58 -27.72
C GLY A 111 35.47 6.22 -28.28
N PHE A 112 34.53 5.38 -28.70
CA PHE A 112 34.86 4.14 -29.38
C PHE A 112 35.52 4.38 -30.74
N GLU A 113 36.58 3.60 -31.03
CA GLU A 113 37.27 3.59 -32.32
C GLU A 113 37.56 2.16 -32.78
N THR A 114 37.41 1.89 -34.07
CA THR A 114 37.80 0.57 -34.62
C THR A 114 39.32 0.39 -34.57
N GLN A 115 39.80 -0.84 -34.74
CA GLN A 115 41.24 -1.14 -34.77
C GLN A 115 42.00 -0.24 -35.76
N THR A 116 41.48 -0.05 -36.96
CA THR A 116 42.10 0.79 -37.99
C THR A 116 42.19 2.26 -37.56
N ALA A 117 41.14 2.82 -36.96
CA ALA A 117 41.15 4.19 -36.47
C ALA A 117 42.08 4.37 -35.26
N ALA A 118 42.01 3.45 -34.30
CA ALA A 118 42.81 3.50 -33.07
C ALA A 118 44.32 3.36 -33.32
N ASN A 119 44.72 2.66 -34.39
CA ASN A 119 46.12 2.52 -34.81
C ASN A 119 46.80 3.87 -35.16
N GLY A 120 46.02 4.93 -35.41
CA GLY A 120 46.54 6.27 -35.68
C GLY A 120 47.06 7.02 -34.45
N HIS A 121 46.78 6.54 -33.23
CA HIS A 121 47.26 7.18 -32.00
C HIS A 121 48.64 6.65 -31.57
N SER A 122 49.56 7.56 -31.23
CA SER A 122 50.87 7.21 -30.67
C SER A 122 50.82 6.76 -29.21
N ASN A 123 49.80 7.19 -28.45
CA ASN A 123 49.59 6.77 -27.06
C ASN A 123 48.96 5.36 -27.02
N ALA A 124 49.67 4.41 -26.40
CA ALA A 124 49.27 3.01 -26.33
C ALA A 124 47.97 2.80 -25.53
N ASP A 125 47.76 3.54 -24.44
CA ASP A 125 46.53 3.47 -23.65
C ASP A 125 45.35 4.05 -24.42
N LYS A 126 45.54 5.19 -25.10
CA LYS A 126 44.52 5.77 -25.98
C LYS A 126 44.08 4.76 -27.04
N LYS A 127 45.05 4.12 -27.71
CA LYS A 127 44.80 3.06 -28.69
C LYS A 127 44.04 1.87 -28.11
N ARG A 128 44.43 1.41 -26.91
CA ARG A 128 43.85 0.23 -26.25
C ARG A 128 42.42 0.50 -25.75
N TYR A 129 42.20 1.56 -25.00
CA TYR A 129 40.95 1.78 -24.27
C TYR A 129 39.83 2.39 -25.11
N LEU A 130 40.16 3.21 -26.12
CA LEU A 130 39.16 3.67 -27.10
C LEU A 130 38.63 2.49 -27.94
N ARG A 131 39.52 1.57 -28.36
CA ARG A 131 39.12 0.34 -29.06
C ARG A 131 38.28 -0.60 -28.20
N SER A 132 38.54 -0.64 -26.91
CA SER A 132 37.72 -1.39 -25.97
C SER A 132 36.40 -0.72 -25.61
N GLY A 133 36.12 0.52 -26.03
CA GLY A 133 34.92 1.24 -25.59
C GLY A 133 34.90 1.54 -24.08
N CYS A 134 36.06 1.51 -23.44
CA CYS A 134 36.25 1.71 -22.00
C CYS A 134 37.02 2.98 -21.66
N GLY A 135 37.16 3.88 -22.63
CA GLY A 135 37.72 5.19 -22.43
C GLY A 135 37.12 6.22 -23.38
N ALA A 136 37.32 7.49 -23.04
CA ALA A 136 36.96 8.61 -23.88
C ALA A 136 37.97 9.76 -23.69
N VAL A 137 38.27 10.45 -24.78
CA VAL A 137 38.94 11.75 -24.76
C VAL A 137 37.89 12.83 -24.64
N ILE A 138 38.03 13.68 -23.63
CA ILE A 138 37.08 14.73 -23.28
C ILE A 138 37.76 16.09 -23.20
N SER A 139 37.06 17.12 -23.63
CA SER A 139 37.52 18.51 -23.59
C SER A 139 36.34 19.48 -23.50
N TYR A 140 36.63 20.76 -23.31
CA TYR A 140 35.61 21.79 -23.33
C TYR A 140 35.05 22.01 -24.74
N ARG A 141 33.72 22.19 -24.81
CA ARG A 141 33.05 22.52 -26.07
C ARG A 141 33.45 23.91 -26.58
N THR A 142 33.67 24.84 -25.67
CA THR A 142 34.21 26.19 -25.94
C THR A 142 35.67 26.24 -25.52
N PRO A 143 36.60 26.70 -26.37
CA PRO A 143 38.01 26.81 -26.00
C PRO A 143 38.22 27.69 -24.76
N GLY A 144 39.19 27.32 -23.90
CA GLY A 144 39.62 28.15 -22.76
C GLY A 144 39.16 27.70 -21.37
N GLY A 145 38.46 26.56 -21.23
CA GLY A 145 38.15 26.00 -19.92
C GLY A 145 39.36 25.34 -19.23
N ASP A 146 39.35 25.29 -17.89
CA ASP A 146 40.45 24.72 -17.10
C ASP A 146 40.38 23.19 -17.06
N ILE A 147 41.32 22.52 -17.74
CA ILE A 147 41.43 21.07 -17.77
C ILE A 147 41.60 20.45 -16.37
N ASN A 148 42.08 21.21 -15.39
CA ASN A 148 42.18 20.75 -14.01
C ASN A 148 40.82 20.43 -13.39
N GLU A 149 39.74 21.09 -13.80
CA GLU A 149 38.38 20.81 -13.30
C GLU A 149 37.88 19.46 -13.81
N ILE A 150 38.15 19.13 -15.08
CA ILE A 150 37.85 17.81 -15.64
C ILE A 150 38.61 16.71 -14.88
N LYS A 151 39.92 16.94 -14.67
CA LYS A 151 40.80 16.04 -13.91
C LYS A 151 40.31 15.83 -12.48
N LYS A 152 39.95 16.92 -11.79
CA LYS A 152 39.42 16.90 -10.43
C LYS A 152 38.14 16.07 -10.37
N ALA A 153 37.15 16.43 -11.20
CA ALA A 153 35.87 15.72 -11.25
C ALA A 153 36.06 14.22 -11.53
N ALA A 154 36.90 13.85 -12.50
CA ALA A 154 37.16 12.46 -12.85
C ALA A 154 37.75 11.65 -11.69
N LEU A 155 38.77 12.18 -11.01
CA LEU A 155 39.41 11.50 -9.88
C LEU A 155 38.55 11.48 -8.61
N THR A 156 37.62 12.42 -8.44
CA THR A 156 36.67 12.38 -7.32
C THR A 156 35.48 11.44 -7.54
N LEU A 157 35.05 11.20 -8.79
CA LEU A 157 33.78 10.53 -9.09
C LEU A 157 33.93 9.12 -9.67
N CYS A 158 34.95 8.88 -10.49
CA CYS A 158 35.07 7.63 -11.24
C CYS A 158 35.71 6.45 -10.48
N PRO A 159 36.64 6.63 -9.53
CA PRO A 159 37.24 5.49 -8.82
C PRO A 159 36.21 4.57 -8.15
N ILE A 160 35.21 5.13 -7.48
CA ILE A 160 34.18 4.33 -6.80
C ILE A 160 33.30 3.56 -7.79
N ILE A 161 33.02 4.14 -8.96
CA ILE A 161 32.23 3.51 -10.04
C ILE A 161 33.00 2.35 -10.66
N PHE A 162 34.30 2.52 -10.86
CA PHE A 162 35.14 1.47 -11.46
C PHE A 162 35.50 0.37 -10.46
N GLU A 163 35.59 0.68 -9.16
CA GLU A 163 35.82 -0.31 -8.12
C GLU A 163 34.68 -1.33 -8.04
N GLU A 164 33.42 -0.94 -8.28
CA GLU A 164 32.28 -1.87 -8.37
C GLU A 164 32.48 -2.93 -9.47
N ASN A 165 33.28 -2.63 -10.48
CA ASN A 165 33.67 -3.55 -11.56
C ASN A 165 35.05 -4.17 -11.33
N GLN A 166 35.66 -3.90 -10.17
CA GLN A 166 37.03 -4.26 -9.81
C GLN A 166 38.06 -3.76 -10.80
N ARG A 167 37.88 -2.53 -11.27
CA ARG A 167 38.81 -1.85 -12.15
C ARG A 167 39.31 -0.59 -11.48
N ASP A 168 40.38 -0.07 -12.04
CA ASP A 168 41.01 1.17 -11.62
C ASP A 168 40.66 2.30 -12.58
N VAL A 169 40.79 3.53 -12.10
CA VAL A 169 40.75 4.70 -12.96
C VAL A 169 42.10 4.87 -13.68
N GLY A 170 42.00 5.16 -14.96
CA GLY A 170 43.11 5.63 -15.78
C GLY A 170 42.84 7.02 -16.31
N ILE A 171 43.79 7.92 -16.15
CA ILE A 171 43.71 9.29 -16.64
C ILE A 171 45.03 9.75 -17.26
N TYR A 172 44.93 10.31 -18.46
CA TYR A 172 46.01 11.00 -19.14
C TYR A 172 45.58 12.43 -19.43
N VAL A 173 46.32 13.41 -18.92
CA VAL A 173 46.00 14.84 -19.02
C VAL A 173 46.99 15.55 -19.95
N ASP A 174 46.48 16.08 -21.04
CA ASP A 174 47.17 17.04 -21.90
C ASP A 174 46.71 18.47 -21.59
N SER A 175 47.36 19.46 -22.19
CA SER A 175 47.07 20.89 -22.11
C SER A 175 45.63 21.28 -22.49
N THR A 176 44.94 20.47 -23.31
CA THR A 176 43.60 20.79 -23.84
C THR A 176 42.59 19.66 -23.73
N GLN A 177 43.02 18.45 -23.35
CA GLN A 177 42.19 17.24 -23.39
C GLN A 177 42.55 16.29 -22.24
N VAL A 178 41.56 15.51 -21.80
CA VAL A 178 41.74 14.41 -20.84
C VAL A 178 41.31 13.12 -21.50
N LEU A 179 42.18 12.11 -21.54
CA LEU A 179 41.76 10.73 -21.78
C LEU A 179 41.41 10.12 -20.42
N LEU A 180 40.15 9.72 -20.25
CA LEU A 180 39.64 9.05 -19.07
C LEU A 180 39.23 7.63 -19.46
N PHE A 181 39.69 6.63 -18.71
CA PHE A 181 39.39 5.23 -18.99
C PHE A 181 39.27 4.39 -17.72
N MET A 182 38.56 3.27 -17.85
CA MET A 182 38.53 2.19 -16.88
C MET A 182 39.57 1.16 -17.29
N THR A 183 40.43 0.74 -16.36
CA THR A 183 41.48 -0.24 -16.67
C THR A 183 40.87 -1.60 -17.04
N GLY A 184 41.66 -2.40 -17.75
CA GLY A 184 41.36 -3.80 -18.07
C GLY A 184 41.56 -4.75 -16.89
N ASP A 185 41.09 -5.99 -17.04
CA ASP A 185 41.11 -7.02 -16.01
C ASP A 185 42.49 -7.58 -15.66
N VAL A 186 43.58 -7.15 -16.31
CA VAL A 186 44.96 -7.59 -16.05
C VAL A 186 45.89 -6.46 -15.61
N ASN A 187 45.37 -5.23 -15.48
CA ASN A 187 46.22 -4.10 -15.11
C ASN A 187 46.38 -4.03 -13.59
N PRO A 188 47.62 -3.99 -13.08
CA PRO A 188 47.86 -4.14 -11.65
C PRO A 188 47.56 -2.88 -10.85
N THR A 189 47.54 -1.68 -11.45
CA THR A 189 47.45 -0.41 -10.73
C THR A 189 46.70 0.66 -11.53
N PRO A 190 46.17 1.71 -10.89
CA PRO A 190 45.67 2.89 -11.58
C PRO A 190 46.75 3.58 -12.42
N VAL A 191 46.32 4.32 -13.45
CA VAL A 191 47.21 5.04 -14.36
C VAL A 191 46.99 6.54 -14.19
N TYR A 192 48.02 7.27 -13.78
CA TYR A 192 47.99 8.73 -13.63
C TYR A 192 49.14 9.35 -14.44
N GLN A 193 48.83 10.05 -15.53
CA GLN A 193 49.85 10.60 -16.42
C GLN A 193 49.49 12.00 -16.92
N GLY A 194 50.52 12.83 -17.16
CA GLY A 194 50.37 14.17 -17.75
C GLY A 194 49.82 15.24 -16.79
N GLY A 195 49.80 16.50 -17.22
CA GLY A 195 49.19 17.63 -16.48
C GLY A 195 49.70 17.85 -15.04
N GLY A 196 50.94 17.46 -14.73
CA GLY A 196 51.51 17.54 -13.37
C GLY A 196 50.92 16.53 -12.37
N LEU A 197 50.20 15.51 -12.84
CA LEU A 197 49.71 14.43 -11.98
C LEU A 197 50.87 13.60 -11.43
N THR A 198 50.85 13.40 -10.13
CA THR A 198 51.68 12.42 -9.41
C THR A 198 50.75 11.44 -8.71
N PRO A 199 51.20 10.21 -8.41
CA PRO A 199 50.38 9.27 -7.65
C PRO A 199 49.86 9.87 -6.32
N ALA A 200 50.66 10.71 -5.66
CA ALA A 200 50.28 11.35 -4.41
C ALA A 200 49.13 12.37 -4.58
N ASN A 201 49.22 13.28 -5.56
CA ASN A 201 48.18 14.29 -5.75
C ASN A 201 46.91 13.71 -6.38
N ALA A 202 47.02 12.68 -7.21
CA ALA A 202 45.87 11.96 -7.74
C ALA A 202 45.10 11.28 -6.61
N GLN A 203 45.83 10.58 -5.73
CA GLN A 203 45.24 9.90 -4.60
C GLN A 203 44.59 10.85 -3.58
N ALA A 204 45.12 12.07 -3.41
CA ALA A 204 44.47 13.08 -2.58
C ALA A 204 43.06 13.43 -3.09
N LEU A 205 42.88 13.54 -4.42
CA LEU A 205 41.58 13.77 -5.06
C LEU A 205 40.66 12.54 -4.95
N VAL A 206 41.22 11.33 -5.03
CA VAL A 206 40.47 10.09 -4.78
C VAL A 206 39.94 10.05 -3.34
N ASN A 207 40.76 10.44 -2.36
CA ASN A 207 40.36 10.51 -0.96
C ASN A 207 39.30 11.61 -0.70
N GLU A 208 39.37 12.73 -1.43
CA GLU A 208 38.33 13.78 -1.45
C GLU A 208 37.01 13.20 -1.99
N GLY A 209 37.07 12.42 -3.07
CA GLY A 209 35.91 11.74 -3.66
C GLY A 209 35.24 10.70 -2.76
N LEU A 210 36.02 10.07 -1.86
CA LEU A 210 35.48 9.17 -0.84
C LEU A 210 34.78 9.90 0.30
N ALA A 211 35.09 11.16 0.56
CA ALA A 211 34.52 11.86 1.72
C ALA A 211 32.99 12.01 1.59
N PRO A 212 32.23 11.79 2.68
CA PRO A 212 30.79 12.03 2.66
C PRO A 212 30.51 13.51 2.41
N THR A 213 29.46 13.81 1.67
CA THR A 213 29.08 15.19 1.33
C THR A 213 28.68 16.03 2.55
N LYS A 214 28.20 15.39 3.61
CA LYS A 214 27.81 16.01 4.88
C LYS A 214 28.13 15.07 6.04
N ILE A 215 28.60 15.65 7.14
CA ILE A 215 28.82 14.95 8.41
C ILE A 215 27.58 15.19 9.29
N PRO A 216 26.88 14.14 9.74
CA PRO A 216 25.74 14.28 10.65
C PRO A 216 26.22 14.60 12.07
N ASP A 217 25.32 15.17 12.88
CA ASP A 217 25.58 15.31 14.31
C ASP A 217 25.51 13.95 15.00
N CYS A 218 26.67 13.48 15.48
CA CYS A 218 26.83 12.19 16.14
C CYS A 218 26.65 12.24 17.67
N SER A 219 26.30 13.41 18.24
CA SER A 219 26.19 13.60 19.71
C SER A 219 25.11 12.73 20.37
N ASN A 220 24.06 12.35 19.62
CA ASN A 220 22.95 11.53 20.12
C ASN A 220 23.27 10.04 20.24
N PHE A 221 24.40 9.57 19.73
CA PHE A 221 24.81 8.17 19.83
C PHE A 221 25.56 7.92 21.14
N PRO A 222 25.50 6.70 21.72
CA PRO A 222 26.23 6.41 22.95
C PRO A 222 27.74 6.27 22.69
N GLU A 223 28.56 6.75 23.62
CA GLU A 223 29.97 6.34 23.70
C GLU A 223 30.07 4.91 24.22
N VAL A 224 31.02 4.14 23.69
CA VAL A 224 31.25 2.75 24.11
C VAL A 224 32.53 2.69 24.93
N ASN A 225 32.40 2.47 26.23
CA ASN A 225 33.53 2.37 27.15
C ASN A 225 34.40 1.15 26.85
N SER A 226 35.64 1.17 27.34
CA SER A 226 36.53 -0.01 27.29
C SER A 226 35.86 -1.25 27.88
N ALA A 227 36.06 -2.40 27.23
CA ALA A 227 35.45 -3.69 27.55
C ALA A 227 33.90 -3.69 27.50
N SER A 228 33.32 -2.80 26.68
CA SER A 228 31.87 -2.72 26.44
C SER A 228 31.56 -2.81 24.94
N HIS A 229 30.28 -2.96 24.62
CA HIS A 229 29.80 -3.14 23.25
C HIS A 229 28.46 -2.45 22.99
N TYR A 230 28.20 -2.19 21.72
CA TYR A 230 26.92 -1.71 21.19
C TYR A 230 26.38 -2.72 20.17
N PRO A 231 25.07 -3.03 20.18
CA PRO A 231 24.07 -2.66 21.19
C PRO A 231 24.36 -3.27 22.57
N SER A 232 23.98 -2.56 23.64
CA SER A 232 24.19 -3.06 25.00
C SER A 232 23.51 -4.42 25.23
N GLY A 233 24.15 -5.31 25.99
CA GLY A 233 23.63 -6.66 26.26
C GLY A 233 23.83 -7.69 25.13
N LYS A 234 24.47 -7.31 24.01
CA LYS A 234 24.79 -8.22 22.89
C LYS A 234 26.31 -8.36 22.65
N PRO A 235 27.05 -9.09 23.53
CA PRO A 235 28.51 -9.17 23.45
C PRO A 235 29.00 -9.93 22.21
N ASP A 236 28.20 -10.91 21.76
CA ASP A 236 28.46 -11.65 20.53
C ASP A 236 27.92 -10.87 19.32
N PRO A 237 28.79 -10.44 18.38
CA PRO A 237 28.37 -9.74 17.17
C PRO A 237 27.39 -10.55 16.31
N THR A 238 27.53 -11.88 16.27
CA THR A 238 26.70 -12.72 15.39
C THR A 238 25.22 -12.71 15.80
N SER A 239 24.92 -12.44 17.07
CA SER A 239 23.56 -12.26 17.57
C SER A 239 22.87 -10.97 17.09
N VAL A 240 23.62 -10.05 16.48
CA VAL A 240 23.15 -8.75 15.99
C VAL A 240 23.24 -8.69 14.46
N VAL A 241 24.36 -9.16 13.91
CA VAL A 241 24.67 -9.05 12.48
C VAL A 241 24.46 -10.35 11.70
N GLY A 242 24.07 -11.43 12.36
CA GLY A 242 23.92 -12.77 11.79
C GLY A 242 25.23 -13.55 11.77
N VAL A 243 25.15 -14.88 11.84
CA VAL A 243 26.32 -15.78 11.82
C VAL A 243 27.00 -15.80 10.45
N VAL A 244 28.22 -16.32 10.37
CA VAL A 244 28.88 -16.63 9.09
C VAL A 244 28.04 -17.67 8.33
N ASP A 245 27.80 -17.45 7.04
CA ASP A 245 27.11 -18.40 6.16
C ASP A 245 28.10 -19.36 5.52
N GLU A 246 29.04 -18.79 4.77
CA GLU A 246 30.11 -19.50 4.08
C GLU A 246 31.32 -18.59 4.02
N ALA A 247 32.47 -19.11 4.45
CA ALA A 247 33.72 -18.36 4.44
C ALA A 247 34.12 -18.03 3.00
N VAL A 248 34.27 -16.73 2.68
CA VAL A 248 34.69 -16.30 1.35
C VAL A 248 36.19 -16.52 1.24
N THR A 249 36.57 -17.60 0.57
CA THR A 249 37.99 -17.94 0.34
C THR A 249 38.52 -17.24 -0.91
N SER A 250 39.84 -17.02 -0.99
CA SER A 250 40.46 -16.40 -2.17
C SER A 250 40.23 -17.16 -3.49
N SER A 251 39.86 -18.45 -3.43
CA SER A 251 39.49 -19.26 -4.59
C SER A 251 38.05 -19.06 -5.07
N MET A 252 37.17 -18.49 -4.25
CA MET A 252 35.77 -18.23 -4.60
C MET A 252 35.66 -16.91 -5.36
N GLU A 253 36.12 -16.90 -6.61
CA GLU A 253 36.23 -15.69 -7.42
C GLU A 253 34.94 -14.85 -7.40
N THR A 254 33.77 -15.45 -7.66
CA THR A 254 32.48 -14.75 -7.68
C THR A 254 32.15 -14.04 -6.35
N ASP A 255 32.41 -14.67 -5.20
CA ASP A 255 32.11 -14.07 -3.90
C ASP A 255 33.17 -13.04 -3.48
N VAL A 256 34.45 -13.26 -3.80
CA VAL A 256 35.49 -12.24 -3.65
C VAL A 256 35.17 -11.03 -4.53
N ARG A 257 34.51 -11.24 -5.68
CA ARG A 257 34.05 -10.17 -6.56
C ARG A 257 32.99 -9.27 -5.95
N ARG A 258 32.19 -9.78 -5.02
CA ARG A 258 31.18 -9.02 -4.26
C ARG A 258 31.77 -8.19 -3.12
N LEU A 259 33.01 -8.48 -2.69
CA LEU A 259 33.71 -7.68 -1.69
C LEU A 259 34.33 -6.43 -2.31
N ALA A 260 34.33 -5.33 -1.56
CA ALA A 260 34.92 -4.07 -1.94
C ALA A 260 36.34 -3.92 -1.39
N GLN A 261 37.25 -3.34 -2.17
CA GLN A 261 38.59 -2.98 -1.70
C GLN A 261 38.66 -1.49 -1.36
N TYR A 262 39.15 -1.17 -0.17
CA TYR A 262 39.46 0.22 0.21
C TYR A 262 40.66 0.76 -0.55
N PHE A 263 40.38 1.70 -1.46
CA PHE A 263 41.36 2.29 -2.36
C PHE A 263 41.92 3.65 -1.91
N GLY A 264 41.47 4.18 -0.77
CA GLY A 264 42.04 5.38 -0.17
C GLY A 264 43.40 5.16 0.50
N THR A 265 44.15 6.25 0.68
CA THR A 265 45.43 6.29 1.44
C THR A 265 45.36 7.14 2.72
N ASP A 266 44.17 7.64 3.01
CA ASP A 266 43.76 8.35 4.22
C ASP A 266 43.50 7.42 5.42
N VAL A 267 43.52 6.10 5.19
CA VAL A 267 43.50 5.05 6.21
C VAL A 267 44.76 4.19 6.06
N ASP A 268 45.38 3.85 7.18
CA ASP A 268 46.57 2.99 7.19
C ASP A 268 46.15 1.51 7.33
N PHE A 269 46.79 0.61 6.57
CA PHE A 269 46.48 -0.82 6.58
C PHE A 269 47.73 -1.63 6.89
N THR A 270 47.70 -2.41 7.97
CA THR A 270 48.86 -3.19 8.43
C THR A 270 49.21 -4.30 7.42
N GLY A 271 50.49 -4.40 7.03
CA GLY A 271 50.97 -5.49 6.17
C GLY A 271 50.61 -5.38 4.68
N CYS A 272 50.02 -4.27 4.24
CA CYS A 272 49.67 -4.01 2.84
C CYS A 272 50.46 -2.82 2.28
N THR A 273 50.79 -2.87 0.99
CA THR A 273 51.34 -1.71 0.26
C THR A 273 50.30 -0.59 0.13
N ASN A 274 50.78 0.64 -0.15
CA ASN A 274 49.93 1.77 -0.48
C ASN A 274 49.19 1.48 -1.80
N TYR A 275 47.87 1.40 -1.72
CA TYR A 275 46.90 1.03 -2.77
C TYR A 275 47.43 0.08 -3.87
N PRO A 276 47.21 -1.24 -3.77
CA PRO A 276 47.75 -2.23 -4.70
C PRO A 276 46.98 -2.37 -6.03
N GLY A 277 45.96 -1.53 -6.28
CA GLY A 277 45.03 -1.66 -7.41
C GLY A 277 43.90 -2.66 -7.16
N ASN A 278 42.81 -2.56 -7.93
CA ASN A 278 41.58 -3.33 -7.70
C ASN A 278 41.54 -4.70 -8.37
N TYR A 279 42.56 -5.02 -9.18
CA TYR A 279 42.73 -6.31 -9.83
C TYR A 279 42.77 -7.45 -8.80
N LEU A 280 42.00 -8.51 -9.04
CA LEU A 280 41.70 -9.56 -8.06
C LEU A 280 42.95 -10.18 -7.39
N PRO A 281 44.01 -10.60 -8.12
CA PRO A 281 45.23 -11.15 -7.52
C PRO A 281 46.07 -10.14 -6.72
N ASN A 282 45.87 -8.83 -6.94
CA ASN A 282 46.58 -7.78 -6.21
C ASN A 282 45.84 -7.35 -4.95
N ARG A 283 44.61 -7.82 -4.74
CA ARG A 283 43.81 -7.39 -3.60
C ARG A 283 44.47 -7.79 -2.29
N CYS A 284 44.70 -6.80 -1.43
CA CYS A 284 45.27 -7.07 -0.11
C CYS A 284 44.16 -7.37 0.88
N ALA A 285 44.20 -8.52 1.56
CA ALA A 285 43.09 -9.02 2.35
C ALA A 285 42.59 -8.01 3.42
N VAL A 286 43.51 -7.31 4.10
CA VAL A 286 43.19 -6.31 5.12
C VAL A 286 42.48 -5.05 4.55
N ARG A 287 42.57 -4.80 3.24
CA ARG A 287 41.82 -3.72 2.54
C ARG A 287 40.46 -4.16 2.01
N VAL A 288 40.20 -5.46 1.96
CA VAL A 288 38.98 -6.03 1.39
C VAL A 288 37.94 -6.22 2.49
N MET A 289 36.71 -5.83 2.19
CA MET A 289 35.58 -5.91 3.12
C MET A 289 34.25 -5.92 2.37
N SER A 290 33.16 -6.24 3.06
CA SER A 290 31.81 -6.11 2.51
C SER A 290 31.51 -4.64 2.14
N PRO A 291 30.69 -4.38 1.11
CA PRO A 291 30.34 -3.02 0.70
C PRO A 291 29.76 -2.15 1.82
N ARG A 292 28.98 -2.74 2.73
CA ARG A 292 28.45 -2.03 3.91
C ARG A 292 29.57 -1.60 4.85
N LEU A 293 30.53 -2.48 5.13
CA LEU A 293 31.66 -2.16 6.01
C LEU A 293 32.60 -1.12 5.40
N PHE A 294 32.78 -1.17 4.07
CA PHE A 294 33.48 -0.12 3.34
C PHE A 294 32.88 1.25 3.60
N ASN A 295 31.55 1.38 3.50
CA ASN A 295 30.87 2.66 3.75
C ASN A 295 30.99 3.11 5.21
N VAL A 296 30.92 2.17 6.17
CA VAL A 296 31.18 2.47 7.59
C VAL A 296 32.59 3.06 7.76
N LEU A 297 33.62 2.45 7.16
CA LEU A 297 35.00 2.94 7.26
C LEU A 297 35.19 4.30 6.58
N VAL A 298 34.59 4.52 5.41
CA VAL A 298 34.60 5.79 4.68
C VAL A 298 33.96 6.93 5.49
N ASN A 299 32.86 6.66 6.17
CA ASN A 299 32.20 7.65 7.03
C ASN A 299 33.02 7.87 8.31
N LEU A 300 33.44 6.77 8.95
CA LEU A 300 34.18 6.81 10.21
C LEU A 300 35.47 7.61 10.10
N LYS A 301 36.25 7.44 9.01
CA LYS A 301 37.48 8.23 8.79
C LYS A 301 37.20 9.71 8.67
N ALA A 302 36.12 10.09 7.99
CA ALA A 302 35.76 11.49 7.81
C ALA A 302 35.32 12.11 9.14
N TYR A 303 34.50 11.38 9.92
CA TYR A 303 34.01 11.84 11.21
C TYR A 303 35.14 11.94 12.24
N ALA A 304 36.07 10.98 12.24
CA ALA A 304 37.23 10.98 13.13
C ALA A 304 38.18 12.15 12.81
N SER A 305 38.37 12.45 11.52
CA SER A 305 39.17 13.60 11.07
C SER A 305 38.53 14.93 11.48
N ASP A 306 37.21 15.08 11.33
CA ASP A 306 36.47 16.29 11.73
C ASP A 306 36.51 16.51 13.25
N ALA A 307 36.39 15.42 14.01
CA ALA A 307 36.55 15.42 15.46
C ALA A 307 38.02 15.56 15.93
N ASN A 308 38.98 15.68 15.01
CA ASN A 308 40.42 15.78 15.27
C ASN A 308 40.96 14.65 16.18
N LEU A 309 40.42 13.43 16.02
CA LEU A 309 40.83 12.27 16.81
C LEU A 309 42.25 11.84 16.40
N GLY A 310 43.16 11.83 17.39
CA GLY A 310 44.58 11.52 17.17
C GLY A 310 45.46 12.72 16.85
N GLY A 311 44.89 13.93 16.79
CA GLY A 311 45.59 15.18 16.51
C GLY A 311 45.93 15.38 15.03
N PRO A 312 46.71 16.43 14.68
CA PRO A 312 47.06 16.75 13.30
C PRO A 312 47.77 15.57 12.61
N GLY A 313 47.17 15.04 11.55
CA GLY A 313 47.70 13.90 10.80
C GLY A 313 47.41 12.52 11.41
N GLY A 314 46.61 12.45 12.48
CA GLY A 314 46.07 11.20 13.01
C GLY A 314 45.17 10.52 11.98
N LYS A 315 45.34 9.20 11.83
CA LYS A 315 44.57 8.36 10.91
C LYS A 315 43.96 7.19 11.65
N ILE A 316 42.99 6.55 11.02
CA ILE A 316 42.54 5.22 11.40
C ILE A 316 43.54 4.20 10.84
N THR A 317 43.94 3.23 11.66
CA THR A 317 44.71 2.06 11.24
C THR A 317 43.82 0.83 11.31
N VAL A 318 43.70 0.11 10.20
CA VAL A 318 43.04 -1.19 10.12
C VAL A 318 44.09 -2.28 10.26
N GLU A 319 43.99 -3.08 11.32
CA GLU A 319 44.93 -4.18 11.58
C GLU A 319 44.48 -5.49 10.94
N GLU A 320 43.17 -5.76 10.97
CA GLU A 320 42.57 -7.01 10.49
C GLU A 320 41.22 -6.69 9.83
N ALA A 321 40.94 -7.31 8.68
CA ALA A 321 39.67 -7.18 7.94
C ALA A 321 39.30 -8.54 7.36
N TRP A 322 39.12 -8.68 6.03
CA TRP A 322 39.04 -10.00 5.40
C TRP A 322 40.35 -10.76 5.56
N ASP A 323 40.24 -12.05 5.88
CA ASP A 323 41.36 -12.94 6.18
C ASP A 323 41.57 -14.02 5.11
N GLY A 324 40.93 -13.88 3.95
CA GLY A 324 40.98 -14.88 2.88
C GLY A 324 40.22 -16.18 3.20
N GLY A 325 39.36 -16.17 4.23
CA GLY A 325 38.65 -17.34 4.71
C GLY A 325 39.47 -18.24 5.63
N ALA A 326 40.54 -17.70 6.24
CA ALA A 326 41.42 -18.46 7.12
C ALA A 326 40.71 -18.95 8.40
N ASP A 327 39.85 -18.13 9.00
CA ASP A 327 38.96 -18.53 10.10
C ASP A 327 37.50 -18.56 9.65
N PRO A 328 36.95 -19.75 9.32
CA PRO A 328 35.59 -19.87 8.80
C PRO A 328 34.50 -19.54 9.83
N SER A 329 34.86 -19.40 11.11
CA SER A 329 33.92 -18.99 12.16
C SER A 329 33.87 -17.47 12.35
N SER A 330 34.87 -16.74 11.83
CA SER A 330 34.96 -15.29 11.99
C SER A 330 34.14 -14.56 10.94
N LEU A 331 33.44 -13.50 11.34
CA LEU A 331 32.78 -12.55 10.43
C LEU A 331 33.76 -11.88 9.46
N ARG A 332 35.06 -11.93 9.76
CA ARG A 332 36.14 -11.52 8.87
C ARG A 332 36.23 -12.37 7.61
N SER A 333 35.90 -13.65 7.66
CA SER A 333 35.90 -14.53 6.48
C SER A 333 34.91 -14.10 5.39
N GLU A 334 33.88 -13.33 5.75
CA GLU A 334 32.93 -12.70 4.82
C GLU A 334 33.18 -11.19 4.62
N GLY A 335 34.29 -10.66 5.17
CA GLY A 335 34.60 -9.22 5.14
C GLY A 335 33.61 -8.36 5.93
N ARG A 336 32.88 -8.93 6.91
CA ARG A 336 31.84 -8.23 7.68
C ARG A 336 32.31 -7.71 9.04
N MET A 337 33.60 -7.87 9.35
CA MET A 337 34.21 -7.36 10.57
C MET A 337 35.59 -6.75 10.29
N ILE A 338 35.91 -5.65 10.96
CA ILE A 338 37.25 -5.02 10.94
C ILE A 338 37.72 -4.71 12.35
N LYS A 339 39.05 -4.75 12.52
CA LYS A 339 39.77 -4.34 13.72
C LYS A 339 40.48 -3.02 13.47
N VAL A 340 40.11 -1.99 14.21
CA VAL A 340 40.60 -0.62 13.98
C VAL A 340 41.17 0.02 15.24
N LYS A 341 42.15 0.90 15.05
CA LYS A 341 42.73 1.76 16.10
C LYS A 341 43.11 3.12 15.52
N LEU A 342 43.56 4.05 16.34
CA LEU A 342 44.12 5.31 15.88
C LEU A 342 45.65 5.18 15.70
N SER A 343 46.20 5.76 14.63
CA SER A 343 47.65 5.75 14.37
C SER A 343 48.43 6.61 15.38
N ALA A 344 47.77 7.66 15.89
CA ALA A 344 48.26 8.53 16.96
C ALA A 344 47.12 8.80 17.96
N GLY A 345 47.46 9.05 19.23
CA GLY A 345 46.46 9.34 20.26
C GLY A 345 45.49 8.19 20.53
N ASN A 346 45.93 6.94 20.42
CA ASN A 346 45.14 5.72 20.68
C ASN A 346 44.89 5.50 22.19
N THR A 347 44.14 6.42 22.81
CA THR A 347 43.77 6.40 24.22
C THR A 347 42.35 5.83 24.41
N ALA A 348 42.04 5.35 25.61
CA ALA A 348 40.71 4.81 25.91
C ALA A 348 39.57 5.82 25.65
N ALA A 349 39.79 7.10 25.95
CA ALA A 349 38.81 8.17 25.69
C ALA A 349 38.58 8.39 24.18
N ASN A 350 39.66 8.47 23.40
CA ASN A 350 39.54 8.63 21.95
C ASN A 350 38.94 7.40 21.28
N LEU A 351 39.20 6.19 21.80
CA LEU A 351 38.55 4.96 21.33
C LEU A 351 37.06 4.92 21.69
N GLY A 352 36.66 5.41 22.87
CA GLY A 352 35.25 5.58 23.22
C GLY A 352 34.52 6.55 22.29
N LYS A 353 35.17 7.66 21.94
CA LYS A 353 34.66 8.62 20.95
C LYS A 353 34.62 8.03 19.54
N LEU A 354 35.68 7.33 19.12
CA LEU A 354 35.72 6.65 17.82
C LEU A 354 34.60 5.60 17.71
N ALA A 355 34.28 4.89 18.80
CA ALA A 355 33.17 3.94 18.83
C ALA A 355 31.81 4.63 18.65
N GLN A 356 31.58 5.79 19.30
CA GLN A 356 30.39 6.60 19.07
C GLN A 356 30.25 7.01 17.59
N LEU A 357 31.35 7.47 16.99
CA LEU A 357 31.38 7.83 15.57
C LEU A 357 31.15 6.62 14.66
N ALA A 358 31.61 5.42 15.05
CA ALA A 358 31.37 4.20 14.29
C ALA A 358 29.89 3.80 14.29
N ILE A 359 29.19 3.96 15.41
CA ILE A 359 27.73 3.76 15.50
C ILE A 359 27.02 4.78 14.60
N CYS A 360 27.42 6.06 14.68
CA CYS A 360 26.91 7.12 13.81
C CYS A 360 27.17 6.85 12.32
N ALA A 361 28.29 6.19 12.01
CA ALA A 361 28.66 5.73 10.67
C ALA A 361 27.91 4.48 10.20
N LYS A 362 26.93 3.98 10.99
CA LYS A 362 26.11 2.78 10.76
C LYS A 362 26.82 1.44 10.95
N ALA A 363 27.82 1.35 11.82
CA ALA A 363 28.26 0.04 12.32
C ALA A 363 27.11 -0.63 13.11
N ASP A 364 26.72 -1.84 12.72
CA ASP A 364 25.60 -2.55 13.36
C ASP A 364 25.98 -3.10 14.73
N HIS A 365 27.27 -3.41 14.92
CA HIS A 365 27.84 -3.80 16.21
C HIS A 365 29.25 -3.21 16.38
N VAL A 366 29.55 -2.76 17.60
CA VAL A 366 30.84 -2.16 17.97
C VAL A 366 31.28 -2.72 19.31
N SER A 367 32.44 -3.37 19.37
CA SER A 367 33.09 -3.78 20.63
C SER A 367 34.35 -2.96 20.87
N ASN A 368 34.44 -2.30 22.02
CA ASN A 368 35.64 -1.59 22.44
C ASN A 368 36.50 -2.49 23.34
N MET A 369 37.63 -2.95 22.80
CA MET A 369 38.56 -3.86 23.48
C MET A 369 39.61 -3.12 24.34
N GLY A 370 39.47 -1.80 24.52
CA GLY A 370 40.37 -0.94 25.29
C GLY A 370 41.66 -0.54 24.56
N THR A 371 42.13 -1.38 23.63
CA THR A 371 43.31 -1.10 22.77
C THR A 371 42.95 -0.87 21.31
N HIS A 372 41.78 -1.37 20.89
CA HIS A 372 41.26 -1.31 19.53
C HIS A 372 39.73 -1.46 19.57
N LEU A 373 39.08 -1.20 18.44
CA LEU A 373 37.65 -1.48 18.23
C LEU A 373 37.50 -2.64 17.25
N LEU A 374 36.48 -3.46 17.49
CA LEU A 374 35.95 -4.40 16.51
C LEU A 374 34.61 -3.87 16.01
N LEU A 375 34.52 -3.63 14.70
CA LEU A 375 33.32 -3.11 14.05
C LEU A 375 32.75 -4.21 13.16
N SER A 376 31.45 -4.51 13.29
CA SER A 376 30.78 -5.54 12.48
C SER A 376 29.50 -5.01 11.84
N VAL A 377 29.14 -5.58 10.69
CA VAL A 377 27.96 -5.16 9.91
C VAL A 377 27.10 -6.34 9.46
N LYS A 378 25.81 -6.06 9.27
CA LYS A 378 24.84 -6.99 8.65
C LYS A 378 25.20 -7.28 7.19
N LYS A 379 24.74 -8.43 6.69
CA LYS A 379 24.74 -8.69 5.25
C LYS A 379 23.85 -7.65 4.54
N GLN A 380 24.26 -7.27 3.33
CA GLN A 380 23.56 -6.30 2.50
C GLN A 380 23.90 -6.56 1.03
N LYS A 381 22.91 -6.50 0.14
CA LYS A 381 23.10 -6.47 -1.32
C LYS A 381 23.72 -5.13 -1.72
N GLY A 382 24.87 -5.18 -2.40
CA GLY A 382 25.57 -4.00 -2.94
C GLY A 382 25.95 -2.93 -1.90
N ARG A 383 26.35 -1.74 -2.39
CA ARG A 383 26.79 -0.60 -1.55
C ARG A 383 25.63 0.16 -0.90
N LYS A 384 24.48 0.25 -1.57
CA LYS A 384 23.30 0.96 -1.06
C LYS A 384 22.40 0.01 -0.30
N GLU A 385 21.99 0.44 0.90
CA GLU A 385 21.06 -0.31 1.72
C GLU A 385 19.66 -0.28 1.08
N VAL A 386 19.17 -1.44 0.66
CA VAL A 386 17.78 -1.62 0.19
C VAL A 386 16.98 -2.22 1.32
N THR A 387 16.01 -1.46 1.84
CA THR A 387 15.17 -1.86 2.97
C THR A 387 13.73 -2.10 2.56
N VAL A 388 13.11 -3.13 3.13
CA VAL A 388 11.69 -3.43 2.97
C VAL A 388 10.98 -3.30 4.32
N ASN A 389 9.88 -2.54 4.34
CA ASN A 389 9.12 -2.26 5.55
C ASN A 389 7.96 -3.25 5.71
N PHE A 390 7.93 -3.93 6.85
CA PHE A 390 6.86 -4.81 7.29
C PHE A 390 6.07 -4.16 8.43
N PRO A 391 4.87 -4.65 8.77
CA PRO A 391 4.04 -4.08 9.83
C PRO A 391 4.73 -3.87 11.20
N LYS A 392 5.74 -4.69 11.54
CA LYS A 392 6.45 -4.64 12.82
C LYS A 392 7.98 -4.56 12.73
N ALA A 393 8.56 -4.61 11.53
CA ALA A 393 10.01 -4.62 11.35
C ALA A 393 10.43 -4.06 9.99
N THR A 394 11.71 -3.69 9.87
CA THR A 394 12.36 -3.36 8.60
C THR A 394 13.46 -4.38 8.34
N LEU A 395 13.45 -5.02 7.16
CA LEU A 395 14.47 -5.97 6.74
C LEU A 395 15.34 -5.37 5.64
N VAL A 396 16.59 -5.84 5.54
CA VAL A 396 17.57 -5.41 4.54
C VAL A 396 17.73 -6.53 3.52
N SER A 397 17.72 -6.18 2.24
CA SER A 397 17.94 -7.11 1.14
C SER A 397 19.39 -7.62 1.12
N VAL A 398 19.57 -8.90 0.79
CA VAL A 398 20.87 -9.59 0.79
C VAL A 398 21.04 -10.49 -0.43
N ASP A 399 22.29 -10.79 -0.78
CA ASP A 399 22.63 -11.84 -1.75
C ASP A 399 23.11 -13.10 -1.02
N PRO A 400 22.69 -14.31 -1.45
CA PRO A 400 23.24 -15.56 -0.96
C PRO A 400 24.65 -15.79 -1.55
N PRO A 401 25.49 -16.65 -0.91
CA PRO A 401 26.75 -17.09 -1.51
C PRO A 401 26.58 -17.65 -2.92
N SER A 402 27.61 -17.54 -3.76
CA SER A 402 27.52 -17.98 -5.16
C SER A 402 27.18 -19.47 -5.29
N SER A 403 27.73 -20.29 -4.40
CA SER A 403 27.45 -21.74 -4.26
C SER A 403 25.97 -22.08 -4.01
N LYS A 404 25.18 -21.14 -3.45
CA LYS A 404 23.77 -21.31 -3.09
C LYS A 404 22.82 -20.50 -3.97
N THR A 405 23.32 -19.79 -4.98
CA THR A 405 22.49 -18.88 -5.79
C THR A 405 21.36 -19.64 -6.50
N GLU A 406 21.63 -20.84 -7.03
CA GLU A 406 20.62 -21.67 -7.70
C GLU A 406 19.47 -22.11 -6.77
N MET A 407 19.73 -22.27 -5.47
CA MET A 407 18.72 -22.68 -4.48
C MET A 407 17.62 -21.63 -4.30
N TYR A 408 17.94 -20.36 -4.58
CA TYR A 408 17.05 -19.21 -4.44
C TYR A 408 16.79 -18.50 -5.77
N ALA A 409 17.30 -19.02 -6.89
CA ALA A 409 17.12 -18.40 -8.20
C ALA A 409 15.63 -18.24 -8.53
N LEU A 410 15.28 -17.11 -9.13
CA LEU A 410 13.94 -16.91 -9.67
C LEU A 410 13.70 -17.83 -10.88
N PRO A 411 12.44 -18.11 -11.23
CA PRO A 411 12.11 -18.75 -12.51
C PRO A 411 12.78 -17.98 -13.67
N THR A 412 13.20 -18.70 -14.72
CA THR A 412 13.96 -18.11 -15.84
C THR A 412 13.25 -16.92 -16.49
N GLU A 413 11.92 -16.96 -16.53
CA GLU A 413 11.07 -15.90 -17.08
C GLU A 413 11.07 -14.61 -16.24
N MET A 414 11.42 -14.71 -14.95
CA MET A 414 11.44 -13.61 -13.98
C MET A 414 12.88 -13.30 -13.51
N ALA A 415 13.89 -13.84 -14.19
CA ALA A 415 15.30 -13.67 -13.80
C ALA A 415 15.73 -12.20 -13.80
N ASP A 416 15.12 -11.38 -14.66
CA ASP A 416 15.41 -9.94 -14.77
C ASP A 416 14.68 -9.10 -13.70
N GLU A 417 13.88 -9.72 -12.83
CA GLU A 417 13.03 -9.06 -11.83
C GLU A 417 13.53 -9.25 -10.39
N GLU A 418 14.79 -9.66 -10.18
CA GLU A 418 15.35 -9.94 -8.85
C GLU A 418 15.16 -8.82 -7.81
N ASP A 419 15.16 -7.56 -8.26
CA ASP A 419 14.98 -6.41 -7.37
C ASP A 419 13.54 -6.25 -6.87
N GLN A 420 12.55 -6.84 -7.55
CA GLN A 420 11.15 -6.90 -7.10
C GLN A 420 10.95 -7.96 -6.02
N TYR A 421 11.82 -8.98 -5.97
CA TYR A 421 11.69 -10.15 -5.11
C TYR A 421 12.92 -10.31 -4.18
N PRO A 422 13.13 -9.36 -3.25
CA PRO A 422 14.33 -9.33 -2.42
C PRO A 422 14.41 -10.53 -1.47
N LEU A 423 15.64 -11.05 -1.31
CA LEU A 423 15.95 -12.06 -0.29
C LEU A 423 16.31 -11.39 1.04
N PHE A 424 15.96 -12.05 2.13
CA PHE A 424 16.26 -11.64 3.49
C PHE A 424 17.02 -12.73 4.25
N ASP A 425 18.07 -12.34 4.97
CA ASP A 425 18.80 -13.22 5.89
C ASP A 425 18.03 -13.39 7.20
N THR A 426 17.73 -14.64 7.56
CA THR A 426 17.02 -15.01 8.79
C THR A 426 17.93 -15.35 9.96
N SER A 427 19.25 -15.46 9.74
CA SER A 427 20.22 -15.86 10.76
C SER A 427 20.20 -14.93 11.97
N GLY A 428 19.99 -15.50 13.16
CA GLY A 428 19.90 -14.75 14.41
C GLY A 428 18.67 -13.83 14.51
N ARG A 429 17.71 -13.96 13.58
CA ARG A 429 16.53 -13.08 13.44
C ARG A 429 15.21 -13.83 13.46
N LEU A 430 15.22 -15.11 13.82
CA LEU A 430 14.03 -15.97 13.88
C LEU A 430 12.91 -15.39 14.75
N ASP A 431 13.27 -14.71 15.85
CA ASP A 431 12.31 -14.12 16.80
C ASP A 431 11.87 -12.69 16.43
N VAL A 432 12.37 -12.12 15.33
CA VAL A 432 11.97 -10.79 14.89
C VAL A 432 10.49 -10.83 14.49
N GLN A 433 9.66 -10.04 15.17
CA GLN A 433 8.26 -9.88 14.80
C GLN A 433 8.16 -9.05 13.52
N VAL A 434 7.75 -9.69 12.43
CA VAL A 434 7.47 -9.02 11.14
C VAL A 434 6.00 -8.65 11.00
N SER A 435 5.13 -9.34 11.72
CA SER A 435 3.68 -9.19 11.66
C SER A 435 3.07 -9.31 13.07
N GLN A 436 1.82 -8.91 13.24
CA GLN A 436 1.09 -9.15 14.50
C GLN A 436 0.87 -10.66 14.67
N GLY A 437 1.44 -11.26 15.73
CA GLY A 437 1.24 -12.68 16.03
C GLY A 437 2.14 -13.66 15.25
N ALA A 438 3.06 -13.17 14.41
CA ALA A 438 4.06 -14.02 13.76
C ALA A 438 5.44 -13.36 13.65
N THR A 439 6.44 -14.14 14.04
CA THR A 439 7.86 -13.89 13.87
C THR A 439 8.33 -14.33 12.49
N LEU A 440 9.52 -13.88 12.08
CA LEU A 440 10.14 -14.24 10.81
C LEU A 440 10.23 -15.76 10.60
N SER A 441 10.49 -16.51 11.68
CA SER A 441 10.58 -17.98 11.65
C SER A 441 9.31 -18.68 11.15
N LYS A 442 8.12 -18.11 11.39
CA LYS A 442 6.86 -18.70 10.90
C LYS A 442 6.71 -18.60 9.37
N PHE A 443 7.47 -17.73 8.72
CA PHE A 443 7.42 -17.55 7.27
C PHE A 443 8.51 -18.33 6.52
N MET A 444 9.39 -19.03 7.23
CA MET A 444 10.51 -19.75 6.63
C MET A 444 10.08 -21.09 6.01
N ALA A 445 10.94 -21.59 5.11
CA ALA A 445 10.88 -22.97 4.67
C ALA A 445 10.98 -23.92 5.87
N LYS A 446 10.31 -25.08 5.79
CA LYS A 446 10.32 -26.05 6.90
C LYS A 446 11.69 -26.69 7.10
N ASP A 447 12.44 -26.80 6.02
CA ASP A 447 13.79 -27.33 6.07
C ASP A 447 14.78 -26.25 6.58
N THR A 448 15.38 -26.57 7.72
CA THR A 448 16.33 -25.70 8.42
C THR A 448 17.63 -25.45 7.66
N GLN A 449 17.88 -26.15 6.54
CA GLN A 449 19.04 -25.88 5.69
C GLN A 449 18.92 -24.55 4.93
N PHE A 450 17.69 -24.04 4.74
CA PHE A 450 17.45 -22.78 4.02
C PHE A 450 17.51 -21.58 4.96
N ARG A 451 18.52 -20.73 4.73
CA ARG A 451 18.80 -19.52 5.54
C ARG A 451 18.08 -18.28 5.03
N TYR A 452 17.87 -18.17 3.73
CA TYR A 452 17.29 -16.98 3.12
C TYR A 452 15.81 -17.20 2.78
N ILE A 453 15.03 -16.14 2.82
CA ILE A 453 13.62 -16.19 2.43
C ILE A 453 13.23 -14.99 1.58
N ARG A 454 12.19 -15.15 0.78
CA ARG A 454 11.39 -14.05 0.24
C ARG A 454 10.10 -13.92 1.00
N LEU A 455 9.66 -12.68 1.23
CA LEU A 455 8.39 -12.39 1.89
C LEU A 455 7.87 -11.04 1.44
N GLU A 456 6.70 -11.04 0.83
CA GLU A 456 6.00 -9.83 0.41
C GLU A 456 5.33 -9.14 1.63
N PRO A 457 5.53 -7.83 1.87
CA PRO A 457 4.87 -7.11 2.96
C PRO A 457 3.34 -7.27 3.03
N ALA A 458 2.67 -7.33 1.89
CA ALA A 458 1.22 -7.52 1.83
C ALA A 458 0.78 -8.86 2.44
N ILE A 459 1.59 -9.91 2.32
CA ILE A 459 1.37 -11.23 2.92
C ILE A 459 1.43 -11.14 4.46
N ALA A 460 2.46 -10.49 5.00
CA ALA A 460 2.58 -10.26 6.45
C ALA A 460 1.46 -9.35 7.00
N GLN A 461 0.99 -8.38 6.20
CA GLN A 461 -0.10 -7.49 6.55
C GLN A 461 -1.47 -8.20 6.54
N CYS A 462 -1.73 -9.04 5.54
CA CYS A 462 -2.90 -9.92 5.47
C CYS A 462 -3.00 -10.79 6.73
N TYR A 463 -1.92 -11.51 7.08
CA TYR A 463 -1.88 -12.33 8.30
C TYR A 463 -2.12 -11.50 9.57
N SER A 464 -1.46 -10.34 9.70
CA SER A 464 -1.64 -9.45 10.86
C SER A 464 -3.11 -9.05 11.07
N LYS A 465 -3.80 -8.71 9.97
CA LYS A 465 -5.21 -8.31 10.01
C LYS A 465 -6.13 -9.50 10.30
N LEU A 466 -5.82 -10.69 9.79
CA LEU A 466 -6.58 -11.92 10.09
C LEU A 466 -6.54 -12.24 11.58
N VAL A 467 -5.35 -12.28 12.16
CA VAL A 467 -5.17 -12.52 13.60
C VAL A 467 -5.87 -11.46 14.43
N TYR A 468 -5.75 -10.19 14.05
CA TYR A 468 -6.48 -9.12 14.73
C TYR A 468 -8.00 -9.30 14.64
N ASN A 469 -8.55 -9.61 13.46
CA ASN A 469 -9.98 -9.73 13.24
C ASN A 469 -10.61 -10.90 14.00
N GLU A 470 -9.94 -12.05 14.12
CA GLU A 470 -10.48 -13.16 14.89
C GLU A 470 -10.46 -12.87 16.40
N ASN A 471 -9.51 -12.07 16.87
CA ASN A 471 -9.32 -11.82 18.30
C ASN A 471 -9.94 -10.51 18.81
N LYS A 472 -10.42 -9.61 17.92
CA LYS A 472 -10.83 -8.24 18.32
C LYS A 472 -12.02 -8.18 19.29
N TRP A 473 -12.84 -9.22 19.36
CA TRP A 473 -14.03 -9.26 20.25
C TRP A 473 -13.87 -10.18 21.47
N LEU A 474 -12.72 -10.83 21.64
CA LEU A 474 -12.47 -11.70 22.78
C LEU A 474 -12.36 -10.88 24.07
N ASN A 475 -12.90 -11.40 25.17
CA ASN A 475 -12.64 -10.82 26.48
C ASN A 475 -11.20 -11.15 26.91
N ALA A 476 -10.64 -10.35 27.82
CA ALA A 476 -9.28 -10.58 28.31
C ALA A 476 -9.06 -11.96 28.98
N SER A 477 -10.15 -12.62 29.40
CA SER A 477 -10.14 -13.97 29.98
C SER A 477 -10.25 -15.09 28.95
N ASP A 478 -10.67 -14.78 27.71
CA ASP A 478 -10.90 -15.79 26.69
C ASP A 478 -9.56 -16.17 26.03
N PRO A 479 -9.34 -17.48 25.74
CA PRO A 479 -8.11 -17.89 25.06
C PRO A 479 -8.06 -17.30 23.65
N PRO A 480 -6.88 -16.84 23.18
CA PRO A 480 -6.74 -16.29 21.85
C PRO A 480 -7.00 -17.34 20.77
N ILE A 481 -7.64 -16.93 19.70
CA ILE A 481 -7.85 -17.72 18.48
C ILE A 481 -6.59 -17.59 17.64
N ASP A 482 -5.77 -18.63 17.61
CA ASP A 482 -4.53 -18.64 16.83
C ASP A 482 -4.76 -19.20 15.42
N ILE A 483 -4.12 -18.54 14.44
CA ILE A 483 -4.08 -18.97 13.04
C ILE A 483 -2.64 -19.43 12.77
N GLU A 484 -2.47 -20.71 12.47
CA GLU A 484 -1.16 -21.28 12.19
C GLU A 484 -0.80 -21.06 10.72
N ILE A 485 0.43 -20.58 10.49
CA ILE A 485 1.05 -20.59 9.17
C ILE A 485 1.61 -21.99 8.94
N VAL A 486 0.90 -22.79 8.13
CA VAL A 486 1.29 -24.16 7.79
C VAL A 486 2.49 -24.15 6.84
N ARG A 487 2.53 -23.17 5.93
CA ARG A 487 3.55 -22.97 4.93
C ARG A 487 3.56 -21.52 4.45
N ALA A 488 4.72 -20.99 4.10
CA ALA A 488 4.89 -19.65 3.55
C ALA A 488 5.98 -19.68 2.47
N PHE A 489 7.20 -19.22 2.73
CA PHE A 489 8.29 -19.36 1.76
C PHE A 489 8.69 -20.83 1.56
N MET A 490 9.02 -21.20 0.32
CA MET A 490 9.60 -22.49 -0.04
C MET A 490 10.87 -22.26 -0.86
N SER A 491 11.86 -23.14 -0.70
CA SER A 491 12.99 -23.18 -1.63
C SER A 491 12.59 -23.82 -2.97
N ASN A 492 13.42 -23.65 -4.00
CA ASN A 492 13.20 -24.28 -5.31
C ASN A 492 13.15 -25.81 -5.21
N GLU A 493 13.94 -26.42 -4.32
CA GLU A 493 13.95 -27.87 -4.10
C GLU A 493 12.68 -28.35 -3.40
N GLU A 494 12.28 -27.65 -2.33
CA GLU A 494 11.06 -27.96 -1.59
C GLU A 494 9.83 -27.83 -2.51
N GLN A 495 9.77 -26.76 -3.31
CA GLN A 495 8.74 -26.52 -4.31
C GLN A 495 8.65 -27.67 -5.33
N LYS A 496 9.75 -28.01 -6.01
CA LYS A 496 9.82 -29.10 -7.00
C LYS A 496 9.37 -30.45 -6.43
N SER A 497 9.60 -30.69 -5.14
CA SER A 497 9.22 -31.95 -4.49
C SER A 497 7.73 -32.04 -4.14
N LEU A 498 7.03 -30.91 -4.02
CA LEU A 498 5.67 -30.85 -3.45
C LEU A 498 4.61 -30.34 -4.43
N ILE A 499 4.99 -29.51 -5.40
CA ILE A 499 4.07 -28.86 -6.33
C ILE A 499 4.52 -29.18 -7.76
N GLN A 500 3.59 -29.64 -8.60
CA GLN A 500 3.88 -29.92 -9.99
C GLN A 500 4.10 -28.61 -10.76
N SER A 501 5.00 -28.60 -11.74
CA SER A 501 5.34 -27.39 -12.50
C SER A 501 4.18 -26.80 -13.32
N SER A 502 3.12 -27.57 -13.55
CA SER A 502 1.89 -27.12 -14.23
C SER A 502 0.85 -26.51 -13.29
N ASP A 503 1.09 -26.53 -11.98
CA ASP A 503 0.18 -25.99 -10.96
C ASP A 503 0.38 -24.48 -10.82
N GLU A 504 -0.69 -23.71 -10.78
CA GLU A 504 -0.63 -22.24 -10.67
C GLU A 504 0.07 -21.76 -9.39
N ARG A 505 0.05 -22.58 -8.34
CA ARG A 505 0.77 -22.29 -7.09
C ARG A 505 2.29 -22.37 -7.22
N TYR A 506 2.80 -22.98 -8.29
CA TYR A 506 4.18 -23.43 -8.36
C TYR A 506 5.12 -22.31 -7.93
N ASN A 507 5.11 -21.15 -8.59
CA ASN A 507 6.05 -20.06 -8.31
C ASN A 507 5.71 -19.18 -7.09
N THR A 508 4.47 -19.19 -6.58
CA THR A 508 4.03 -18.17 -5.62
C THR A 508 4.77 -18.24 -4.28
N HIS A 509 5.07 -19.45 -3.79
CA HIS A 509 5.77 -19.64 -2.51
C HIS A 509 7.25 -19.26 -2.60
N THR A 510 7.92 -19.56 -3.72
CA THR A 510 9.32 -19.18 -3.97
C THR A 510 9.49 -17.67 -4.16
N LEU A 511 8.43 -16.98 -4.58
CA LEU A 511 8.39 -15.52 -4.67
C LEU A 511 8.04 -14.84 -3.33
N GLY A 512 7.65 -15.60 -2.30
CA GLY A 512 7.24 -15.05 -1.01
C GLY A 512 5.85 -14.39 -1.04
N GLN A 513 5.02 -14.74 -2.03
CA GLN A 513 3.71 -14.17 -2.31
C GLN A 513 2.55 -15.11 -1.91
N ALA A 514 2.82 -16.17 -1.14
CA ALA A 514 1.82 -17.15 -0.75
C ALA A 514 1.94 -17.63 0.71
N LEU A 515 0.80 -18.07 1.24
CA LEU A 515 0.62 -18.65 2.57
C LEU A 515 -0.34 -19.84 2.51
N GLU A 516 -0.09 -20.83 3.35
CA GLU A 516 -1.09 -21.81 3.76
C GLU A 516 -1.43 -21.58 5.23
N LEU A 517 -2.71 -21.41 5.52
CA LEU A 517 -3.22 -21.07 6.85
C LEU A 517 -4.19 -22.12 7.35
N ARG A 518 -4.27 -22.30 8.67
CA ARG A 518 -5.35 -23.05 9.33
C ARG A 518 -5.61 -22.49 10.72
N TYR A 519 -6.76 -22.78 11.32
CA TYR A 519 -6.91 -22.55 12.75
C TYR A 519 -6.03 -23.54 13.52
N ALA A 520 -5.41 -23.08 14.62
CA ALA A 520 -4.61 -23.97 15.46
C ALA A 520 -5.47 -25.14 16.00
N SER A 521 -4.86 -26.31 16.17
CA SER A 521 -5.56 -27.53 16.60
C SER A 521 -6.23 -27.40 17.97
N THR A 522 -5.73 -26.53 18.84
CA THR A 522 -6.34 -26.17 20.13
C THR A 522 -7.69 -25.47 19.95
N VAL A 523 -7.87 -24.73 18.85
CA VAL A 523 -9.10 -24.01 18.50
C VAL A 523 -10.09 -24.96 17.80
N GLU A 524 -9.64 -25.75 16.81
CA GLU A 524 -10.49 -26.69 16.07
C GLU A 524 -11.16 -27.74 17.00
N ASN A 525 -10.43 -28.23 17.99
CA ASN A 525 -10.95 -29.26 18.90
C ASN A 525 -11.94 -28.72 19.94
N THR A 526 -12.05 -27.40 20.12
CA THR A 526 -12.91 -26.80 21.15
C THR A 526 -14.29 -26.40 20.63
N THR A 527 -14.44 -26.13 19.32
CA THR A 527 -15.74 -25.77 18.73
C THR A 527 -15.83 -26.17 17.26
N SER A 528 -17.01 -26.63 16.81
CA SER A 528 -17.31 -26.93 15.40
C SER A 528 -17.41 -25.68 14.50
N LEU A 529 -17.06 -24.51 15.02
CA LEU A 529 -17.30 -23.21 14.40
C LEU A 529 -16.09 -22.71 13.58
N TYR A 530 -14.87 -23.13 13.95
CA TYR A 530 -13.63 -22.74 13.29
C TYR A 530 -13.24 -23.74 12.20
N THR A 531 -13.87 -23.62 11.05
CA THR A 531 -13.65 -24.48 9.88
C THR A 531 -12.82 -23.78 8.80
N ASN A 532 -12.18 -24.53 7.90
CA ASN A 532 -11.47 -23.95 6.75
C ASN A 532 -12.39 -23.15 5.82
N VAL A 533 -13.67 -23.52 5.74
CA VAL A 533 -14.71 -22.76 5.00
C VAL A 533 -14.95 -21.38 5.64
N ARG A 534 -14.91 -21.27 6.97
CA ARG A 534 -14.96 -19.97 7.64
C ARG A 534 -13.68 -19.18 7.37
N LEU A 535 -12.53 -19.84 7.47
CA LEU A 535 -11.23 -19.20 7.29
C LEU A 535 -11.08 -18.61 5.88
N ILE A 536 -11.44 -19.34 4.83
CA ILE A 536 -11.32 -18.84 3.44
C ILE A 536 -12.22 -17.62 3.20
N LYS A 537 -13.43 -17.59 3.76
CA LYS A 537 -14.30 -16.39 3.70
C LYS A 537 -13.64 -15.20 4.38
N LYS A 538 -13.06 -15.39 5.56
CA LYS A 538 -12.33 -14.35 6.29
C LYS A 538 -11.07 -13.87 5.56
N VAL A 539 -10.33 -14.79 4.93
CA VAL A 539 -9.20 -14.45 4.05
C VAL A 539 -9.67 -13.53 2.92
N VAL A 540 -10.77 -13.85 2.24
CA VAL A 540 -11.30 -13.00 1.16
C VAL A 540 -11.66 -11.61 1.69
N ASP A 541 -12.38 -11.55 2.80
CA ASP A 541 -12.86 -10.29 3.39
C ASP A 541 -11.72 -9.37 3.82
N ILE A 542 -10.61 -9.95 4.30
CA ILE A 542 -9.54 -9.21 4.98
C ILE A 542 -8.32 -9.02 4.08
N CYS A 543 -7.90 -10.07 3.39
CA CYS A 543 -6.71 -10.07 2.56
C CYS A 543 -6.99 -9.56 1.14
N GLY A 544 -8.20 -9.76 0.60
CA GLY A 544 -8.60 -9.20 -0.69
C GLY A 544 -8.35 -7.68 -0.78
N PRO A 545 -8.87 -6.88 0.16
CA PRO A 545 -8.58 -5.44 0.21
C PRO A 545 -7.11 -5.10 0.48
N VAL A 546 -6.36 -5.95 1.20
CA VAL A 546 -4.93 -5.74 1.41
C VAL A 546 -4.18 -5.90 0.09
N PHE A 547 -4.38 -6.99 -0.64
CA PHE A 547 -3.67 -7.26 -1.89
C PHE A 547 -4.05 -6.27 -2.99
N ASN A 548 -5.32 -5.89 -3.07
CA ASN A 548 -5.78 -4.87 -4.03
C ASN A 548 -5.06 -3.52 -3.84
N ASN A 549 -4.75 -3.13 -2.59
CA ASN A 549 -3.98 -1.90 -2.34
C ASN A 549 -2.53 -1.98 -2.83
N TYR A 550 -1.99 -3.18 -3.03
CA TYR A 550 -0.68 -3.42 -3.63
C TYR A 550 -0.78 -3.69 -5.14
N GLY A 551 -1.97 -3.62 -5.74
CA GLY A 551 -2.19 -3.84 -7.17
C GLY A 551 -2.37 -5.30 -7.57
N PHE A 552 -2.61 -6.21 -6.61
CA PHE A 552 -2.76 -7.64 -6.88
C PHE A 552 -4.20 -8.13 -6.63
N ASN A 553 -4.62 -9.10 -7.43
CA ASN A 553 -5.71 -10.01 -7.14
C ASN A 553 -5.28 -11.10 -6.14
N MET A 554 -6.12 -12.10 -5.93
CA MET A 554 -5.84 -13.18 -4.98
C MET A 554 -6.29 -14.53 -5.53
N ASN A 555 -5.46 -15.55 -5.30
CA ASN A 555 -5.80 -16.94 -5.59
C ASN A 555 -5.96 -17.73 -4.30
N LEU A 556 -6.94 -18.64 -4.29
CA LEU A 556 -7.40 -19.33 -3.10
C LEU A 556 -7.54 -20.84 -3.35
N GLY A 557 -6.97 -21.64 -2.46
CA GLY A 557 -7.11 -23.10 -2.50
C GLY A 557 -7.71 -23.63 -1.20
N LEU A 558 -8.80 -24.39 -1.28
CA LEU A 558 -9.40 -25.03 -0.11
C LEU A 558 -8.96 -26.50 0.01
N TYR A 559 -8.25 -26.80 1.10
CA TYR A 559 -7.76 -28.15 1.43
C TYR A 559 -8.38 -28.68 2.72
N GLN A 560 -8.27 -30.00 2.92
CA GLN A 560 -8.80 -30.68 4.11
C GLN A 560 -8.26 -30.11 5.43
N LYS A 561 -7.03 -29.59 5.44
CA LYS A 561 -6.33 -29.14 6.66
C LYS A 561 -5.77 -27.72 6.58
N SER A 562 -6.01 -27.00 5.49
CA SER A 562 -5.49 -25.66 5.28
C SER A 562 -6.28 -24.90 4.21
N VAL A 563 -6.10 -23.59 4.20
CA VAL A 563 -6.50 -22.66 3.15
C VAL A 563 -5.23 -22.06 2.57
N TYR A 564 -5.02 -22.26 1.29
CA TYR A 564 -3.96 -21.60 0.53
C TYR A 564 -4.43 -20.22 0.08
N VAL A 565 -3.52 -19.26 0.15
CA VAL A 565 -3.74 -17.85 -0.18
C VAL A 565 -2.51 -17.36 -0.91
N SER A 566 -2.68 -16.72 -2.06
CA SER A 566 -1.57 -16.05 -2.75
C SER A 566 -2.01 -14.77 -3.42
N MET A 567 -1.02 -13.97 -3.79
CA MET A 567 -1.17 -12.78 -4.61
C MET A 567 -0.97 -13.15 -6.08
N ASP A 568 -1.79 -12.59 -6.95
CA ASP A 568 -1.78 -12.83 -8.40
C ASP A 568 -2.01 -11.49 -9.13
N GLU A 569 -1.39 -11.28 -10.29
CA GLU A 569 -1.53 -10.02 -11.03
C GLU A 569 -2.74 -10.01 -11.97
N ASP A 570 -3.18 -11.17 -12.44
CA ASP A 570 -4.09 -11.28 -13.57
C ASP A 570 -5.53 -11.41 -13.11
N GLN A 571 -5.84 -12.40 -12.28
CA GLN A 571 -7.23 -12.77 -11.98
C GLN A 571 -7.44 -13.31 -10.57
N PHE A 572 -8.70 -13.34 -10.15
CA PHE A 572 -9.15 -14.05 -8.96
C PHE A 572 -9.43 -15.50 -9.34
N LEU A 573 -8.82 -16.46 -8.63
CA LEU A 573 -9.07 -17.89 -8.85
C LEU A 573 -9.33 -18.61 -7.54
N PHE A 574 -10.30 -19.52 -7.57
CA PHE A 574 -10.55 -20.47 -6.51
C PHE A 574 -10.53 -21.91 -7.03
N TRP A 575 -9.96 -22.81 -6.24
CA TRP A 575 -10.14 -24.25 -6.42
C TRP A 575 -10.27 -24.98 -5.08
N SER A 576 -10.79 -26.21 -5.14
CA SER A 576 -10.85 -27.13 -4.01
C SER A 576 -10.16 -28.45 -4.29
N SER A 577 -9.45 -28.99 -3.29
CA SER A 577 -8.82 -30.32 -3.43
C SER A 577 -9.83 -31.47 -3.44
N SER A 578 -11.08 -31.22 -3.05
CA SER A 578 -12.18 -32.20 -3.06
C SER A 578 -13.52 -31.50 -3.02
N GLU A 579 -14.48 -31.96 -3.82
CA GLU A 579 -15.86 -31.45 -3.80
C GLU A 579 -16.52 -31.57 -2.42
N THR A 580 -16.09 -32.52 -1.60
CA THR A 580 -16.61 -32.71 -0.23
C THR A 580 -16.28 -31.57 0.73
N LEU A 581 -15.31 -30.71 0.38
CA LEU A 581 -14.92 -29.55 1.18
C LEU A 581 -15.77 -28.32 0.87
N ILE A 582 -16.42 -28.30 -0.30
CA ILE A 582 -17.26 -27.21 -0.73
C ILE A 582 -18.55 -27.23 0.10
N PRO A 583 -19.05 -26.07 0.56
CA PRO A 583 -20.29 -26.01 1.32
C PRO A 583 -21.46 -26.65 0.57
N GLN A 584 -22.33 -27.37 1.29
CA GLN A 584 -23.51 -27.99 0.70
C GLN A 584 -24.36 -26.95 -0.06
N GLY A 585 -24.81 -27.31 -1.26
CA GLY A 585 -25.60 -26.45 -2.14
C GLY A 585 -24.78 -25.62 -3.14
N PHE A 586 -23.45 -25.70 -3.10
CA PHE A 586 -22.57 -25.09 -4.10
C PHE A 586 -21.83 -26.14 -4.92
N THR A 587 -21.72 -25.90 -6.22
CA THR A 587 -20.64 -26.46 -7.06
C THR A 587 -19.38 -25.62 -6.88
N GLU A 588 -18.22 -26.12 -7.32
CA GLU A 588 -16.94 -25.38 -7.25
C GLU A 588 -17.02 -24.02 -7.95
N GLN A 589 -17.55 -23.99 -9.17
CA GLN A 589 -17.74 -22.76 -9.94
C GLN A 589 -18.71 -21.78 -9.25
N GLN A 590 -19.77 -22.27 -8.62
CA GLN A 590 -20.69 -21.40 -7.87
C GLN A 590 -20.03 -20.83 -6.61
N PHE A 591 -19.15 -21.60 -5.98
CA PHE A 591 -18.44 -21.15 -4.79
C PHE A 591 -17.33 -20.16 -5.13
N ASP A 592 -16.63 -20.36 -6.25
CA ASP A 592 -15.68 -19.40 -6.83
C ASP A 592 -16.35 -18.03 -7.06
N LEU A 593 -17.44 -18.00 -7.85
CA LEU A 593 -18.22 -16.78 -8.09
C LEU A 593 -18.74 -16.14 -6.80
N TYR A 594 -19.10 -16.95 -5.80
CA TYR A 594 -19.50 -16.45 -4.48
C TYR A 594 -18.34 -15.79 -3.74
N LEU A 595 -17.13 -16.36 -3.77
CA LEU A 595 -15.95 -15.77 -3.13
C LEU A 595 -15.48 -14.52 -3.89
N GLU A 596 -15.55 -14.51 -5.22
CA GLU A 596 -15.25 -13.33 -6.03
C GLU A 596 -16.22 -12.18 -5.70
N ALA A 597 -17.54 -12.45 -5.71
CA ALA A 597 -18.55 -11.46 -5.34
C ALA A 597 -18.37 -10.95 -3.89
N ARG A 598 -17.92 -11.84 -2.99
CA ARG A 598 -17.59 -11.48 -1.61
C ARG A 598 -16.35 -10.58 -1.54
N ARG A 599 -15.32 -10.84 -2.34
CA ARG A 599 -14.13 -9.99 -2.46
C ARG A 599 -14.53 -8.58 -2.91
N GLU A 600 -15.35 -8.47 -3.96
CA GLU A 600 -15.87 -7.19 -4.43
C GLU A 600 -16.65 -6.45 -3.35
N ALA A 601 -17.46 -7.18 -2.57
CA ALA A 601 -18.15 -6.60 -1.44
C ALA A 601 -17.18 -6.10 -0.35
N ALA A 602 -16.08 -6.82 -0.09
CA ALA A 602 -15.05 -6.38 0.85
C ALA A 602 -14.32 -5.11 0.39
N LEU A 603 -13.98 -5.01 -0.91
CA LEU A 603 -13.39 -3.81 -1.50
C LEU A 603 -14.30 -2.58 -1.34
N GLN A 604 -15.60 -2.80 -1.44
CA GLN A 604 -16.64 -1.78 -1.28
C GLN A 604 -17.09 -1.58 0.18
N SER A 605 -16.41 -2.18 1.16
CA SER A 605 -16.74 -2.08 2.60
C SER A 605 -18.17 -2.54 2.97
N ARG A 606 -18.70 -3.53 2.24
CA ARG A 606 -20.05 -4.08 2.41
C ARG A 606 -20.13 -5.33 3.28
N ILE A 607 -19.01 -5.85 3.77
CA ILE A 607 -18.97 -6.97 4.71
C ILE A 607 -19.35 -6.47 6.09
N VAL A 608 -20.39 -7.05 6.69
CA VAL A 608 -20.81 -6.69 8.04
C VAL A 608 -19.79 -7.26 9.04
N ASP A 609 -19.01 -6.36 9.63
CA ASP A 609 -17.96 -6.70 10.57
C ASP A 609 -17.85 -5.59 11.63
N PRO A 610 -18.66 -5.65 12.71
CA PRO A 610 -18.79 -4.53 13.61
C PRO A 610 -17.49 -4.18 14.34
N ASP A 611 -17.31 -2.90 14.63
CA ASP A 611 -16.16 -2.44 15.41
C ASP A 611 -16.28 -2.92 16.87
N ASP A 612 -17.49 -2.84 17.45
CA ASP A 612 -17.84 -3.40 18.76
C ASP A 612 -19.05 -4.33 18.63
N LEU A 613 -18.80 -5.65 18.72
CA LEU A 613 -19.84 -6.67 18.64
C LEU A 613 -20.88 -6.54 19.76
N LYS A 614 -20.45 -6.19 20.98
CA LYS A 614 -21.37 -6.07 22.12
C LYS A 614 -22.29 -4.87 21.90
N GLU A 615 -21.75 -3.73 21.47
CA GLU A 615 -22.58 -2.55 21.17
C GLU A 615 -23.53 -2.82 20.00
N ALA A 616 -23.03 -3.37 18.90
CA ALA A 616 -23.84 -3.67 17.72
C ALA A 616 -24.98 -4.66 18.01
N CYS A 617 -24.73 -5.69 18.83
CA CYS A 617 -25.70 -6.74 19.14
C CYS A 617 -26.50 -6.51 20.43
N PHE A 618 -26.30 -5.41 21.14
CA PHE A 618 -27.05 -5.11 22.35
C PHE A 618 -28.45 -4.58 22.02
N GLU A 619 -29.42 -5.48 21.91
CA GLU A 619 -30.81 -5.20 21.54
C GLU A 619 -30.89 -4.30 20.28
N PRO A 620 -30.45 -4.81 19.12
CA PRO A 620 -30.38 -4.03 17.90
C PRO A 620 -31.77 -3.57 17.47
N ASP A 621 -31.84 -2.35 16.94
CA ASP A 621 -33.03 -1.78 16.34
C ASP A 621 -33.24 -2.39 14.95
N VAL A 622 -33.95 -3.53 14.92
CA VAL A 622 -34.21 -4.32 13.72
C VAL A 622 -35.61 -3.98 13.20
N PRO A 623 -35.74 -3.38 11.99
CA PRO A 623 -37.05 -3.10 11.42
C PRO A 623 -37.83 -4.40 11.22
N GLN A 624 -39.14 -4.35 11.50
CA GLN A 624 -40.02 -5.51 11.42
C GLN A 624 -41.07 -5.31 10.32
N ARG A 625 -41.57 -6.41 9.77
CA ARG A 625 -42.77 -6.37 8.93
C ARG A 625 -44.00 -6.14 9.80
N GLN A 626 -45.07 -5.61 9.20
CA GLN A 626 -46.35 -5.39 9.89
C GLN A 626 -46.85 -6.70 10.50
N HIS A 627 -47.33 -6.63 11.75
CA HIS A 627 -47.86 -7.79 12.46
C HIS A 627 -48.78 -7.32 13.59
N ILE A 628 -49.94 -7.96 13.73
CA ILE A 628 -50.94 -7.57 14.76
C ILE A 628 -50.42 -7.73 16.19
N LEU A 629 -49.45 -8.62 16.43
CA LEU A 629 -48.81 -8.80 17.75
C LEU A 629 -47.50 -8.01 17.90
N TYR A 630 -47.20 -7.09 16.98
CA TYR A 630 -46.01 -6.25 17.09
C TYR A 630 -46.04 -5.47 18.41
N LYS A 631 -44.87 -5.26 19.02
CA LYS A 631 -44.75 -4.35 20.14
C LYS A 631 -43.40 -3.68 20.05
N TYR A 632 -43.42 -2.37 19.94
CA TYR A 632 -42.22 -1.56 19.94
C TYR A 632 -41.45 -1.81 21.23
N LYS A 633 -40.15 -2.07 21.08
CA LYS A 633 -39.22 -2.20 22.18
C LYS A 633 -38.19 -1.12 21.98
N GLU A 634 -38.16 -0.15 22.89
CA GLU A 634 -37.17 0.92 22.84
C GLU A 634 -35.75 0.33 22.86
N PRO A 635 -34.91 0.64 21.86
CA PRO A 635 -33.53 0.18 21.87
C PRO A 635 -32.78 0.73 23.09
N LYS A 636 -32.18 -0.14 23.90
CA LYS A 636 -31.44 0.28 25.12
C LYS A 636 -30.27 1.23 24.86
N VAL A 637 -29.77 1.29 23.61
CA VAL A 637 -28.78 2.30 23.19
C VAL A 637 -29.33 3.73 23.35
N ILE A 638 -30.61 3.94 23.01
CA ILE A 638 -31.31 5.22 23.20
C ILE A 638 -31.41 5.54 24.69
N GLN A 639 -31.80 4.56 25.51
CA GLN A 639 -31.85 4.70 26.97
C GLN A 639 -30.48 5.06 27.59
N ARG A 640 -29.37 4.55 27.05
CA ARG A 640 -28.00 4.89 27.49
C ARG A 640 -27.57 6.29 27.03
N LYS A 641 -27.84 6.67 25.78
CA LYS A 641 -27.57 8.03 25.27
C LYS A 641 -28.27 9.08 26.12
N ARG A 642 -29.52 8.83 26.51
CA ARG A 642 -30.30 9.66 27.43
C ARG A 642 -29.63 9.86 28.80
N ARG A 643 -28.95 8.84 29.34
CA ARG A 643 -28.23 8.95 30.62
C ARG A 643 -26.95 9.77 30.51
N ARG A 644 -26.20 9.66 29.40
CA ARG A 644 -24.93 10.40 29.19
C ARG A 644 -25.13 11.88 28.86
N ARG A 645 -26.15 12.23 28.06
CA ARG A 645 -26.39 13.60 27.58
C ARG A 645 -27.04 14.57 28.57
N ARG A 646 -27.51 14.08 29.73
CA ARG A 646 -27.87 14.95 30.86
C ARG A 646 -26.70 15.85 31.34
N GLN A 647 -25.50 15.72 30.76
CA GLN A 647 -24.27 16.43 31.12
C GLN A 647 -23.73 17.40 30.04
N THR A 648 -24.38 17.57 28.88
CA THR A 648 -23.89 18.45 27.79
C THR A 648 -24.72 19.73 27.63
N VAL A 649 -24.05 20.87 27.42
CA VAL A 649 -24.63 22.24 27.46
C VAL A 649 -25.47 22.59 26.21
N ASP A 650 -25.30 21.88 25.09
CA ASP A 650 -25.99 22.15 23.80
C ASP A 650 -27.14 21.17 23.47
N ALA A 651 -27.65 20.41 24.44
CA ALA A 651 -28.74 19.46 24.19
C ALA A 651 -30.10 20.17 24.11
N CYS A 652 -30.88 19.89 23.05
CA CYS A 652 -32.27 20.34 22.94
C CYS A 652 -33.08 19.82 24.14
N VAL A 653 -33.77 20.71 24.87
CA VAL A 653 -34.57 20.35 26.04
C VAL A 653 -36.00 20.08 25.56
N PRO A 654 -36.49 18.82 25.61
CA PRO A 654 -37.83 18.50 25.15
C PRO A 654 -38.87 19.18 26.03
N SER A 655 -39.78 19.94 25.41
CA SER A 655 -40.90 20.60 26.08
C SER A 655 -42.19 20.33 25.33
N ASP A 656 -43.23 19.93 26.06
CA ASP A 656 -44.62 19.77 25.60
C ASP A 656 -45.49 21.00 25.91
N SER A 657 -44.93 21.99 26.63
CA SER A 657 -45.64 23.15 27.16
C SER A 657 -45.38 24.45 26.39
N THR A 658 -44.96 24.34 25.12
CA THR A 658 -44.76 25.51 24.26
C THR A 658 -46.09 26.16 23.86
N ASP A 659 -46.03 27.44 23.49
CA ASP A 659 -47.19 28.17 22.94
C ASP A 659 -47.73 27.48 21.68
N PHE A 660 -46.84 26.93 20.85
CA PHE A 660 -47.18 26.09 19.70
C PHE A 660 -47.99 24.86 20.12
N CYS A 661 -47.50 24.08 21.09
CA CYS A 661 -48.17 22.86 21.54
C CYS A 661 -49.57 23.14 22.13
N THR A 662 -49.70 24.23 22.88
CA THR A 662 -50.96 24.64 23.50
C THR A 662 -51.97 25.12 22.46
N SER A 663 -51.54 26.00 21.55
CA SER A 663 -52.41 26.58 20.51
C SER A 663 -52.85 25.55 19.46
N THR A 664 -52.02 24.56 19.16
CA THR A 664 -52.31 23.53 18.14
C THR A 664 -53.13 22.34 18.65
N LEU A 665 -53.38 22.23 19.96
CA LEU A 665 -54.03 21.04 20.55
C LEU A 665 -55.38 20.69 19.89
N LYS A 666 -56.24 21.69 19.66
CA LYS A 666 -57.55 21.46 19.00
C LYS A 666 -57.39 20.98 17.56
N HIS A 667 -56.40 21.49 16.84
CA HIS A 667 -56.10 21.05 15.48
C HIS A 667 -55.60 19.60 15.48
N ARG A 668 -54.68 19.25 16.38
CA ARG A 668 -54.14 17.88 16.51
C ARG A 668 -55.21 16.87 16.96
N GLN A 669 -56.13 17.28 17.83
CA GLN A 669 -57.28 16.45 18.23
C GLN A 669 -58.22 16.16 17.05
N ALA A 670 -58.51 17.16 16.22
CA ALA A 670 -59.35 16.96 15.04
C ALA A 670 -58.75 15.93 14.07
N VAL A 671 -57.42 15.92 13.90
CA VAL A 671 -56.71 14.91 13.09
C VAL A 671 -56.91 13.50 13.64
N VAL A 672 -56.77 13.33 14.96
CA VAL A 672 -56.97 12.03 15.62
C VAL A 672 -58.42 11.57 15.51
N ASP A 673 -59.39 12.45 15.75
CA ASP A 673 -60.81 12.11 15.69
C ASP A 673 -61.23 11.69 14.27
N GLU A 674 -60.70 12.38 13.25
CA GLU A 674 -60.94 12.06 11.84
C GLU A 674 -60.35 10.70 11.47
N LEU A 675 -59.08 10.46 11.81
CA LEU A 675 -58.42 9.19 11.53
C LEU A 675 -59.06 8.02 12.29
N TRP A 676 -59.42 8.21 13.56
CA TRP A 676 -60.10 7.20 14.35
C TRP A 676 -61.45 6.82 13.73
N THR A 677 -62.24 7.83 13.35
CA THR A 677 -63.53 7.60 12.67
C THR A 677 -63.33 6.83 11.36
N LEU A 678 -62.32 7.19 10.57
CA LEU A 678 -61.99 6.50 9.32
C LEU A 678 -61.60 5.03 9.57
N MET A 679 -60.71 4.79 10.52
CA MET A 679 -60.20 3.45 10.86
C MET A 679 -61.30 2.53 11.43
N SER A 680 -62.08 3.02 12.38
CA SER A 680 -63.16 2.24 13.02
C SER A 680 -64.32 1.97 12.05
N LYS A 681 -64.71 2.97 11.24
CA LYS A 681 -65.83 2.81 10.27
C LYS A 681 -65.50 1.78 9.19
N ASN A 682 -64.25 1.72 8.75
CA ASN A 682 -63.81 0.82 7.69
C ASN A 682 -63.24 -0.51 8.22
N LYS A 683 -63.35 -0.78 9.53
CA LYS A 683 -62.88 -2.03 10.18
C LYS A 683 -61.39 -2.34 9.94
N HIS A 684 -60.53 -1.33 9.92
CA HIS A 684 -59.07 -1.49 9.75
C HIS A 684 -58.30 -1.60 11.07
N ILE A 685 -59.00 -1.99 12.13
CA ILE A 685 -58.42 -2.20 13.46
C ILE A 685 -58.29 -3.72 13.65
N TYR A 686 -57.05 -4.20 13.59
CA TYR A 686 -56.75 -5.64 13.61
C TYR A 686 -56.06 -6.10 14.90
N HIS A 687 -55.65 -5.15 15.75
CA HIS A 687 -55.02 -5.41 17.04
C HIS A 687 -56.05 -5.36 18.17
N GLU A 688 -55.91 -6.26 19.14
CA GLU A 688 -56.79 -6.38 20.30
C GLU A 688 -55.97 -6.17 21.59
N PRO A 689 -56.46 -5.34 22.54
CA PRO A 689 -57.74 -4.62 22.50
C PRO A 689 -57.71 -3.36 21.63
N GLU A 690 -58.85 -3.00 21.02
CA GLU A 690 -59.01 -1.78 20.18
C GLU A 690 -58.56 -0.50 20.90
N SER A 691 -58.74 -0.43 22.23
CA SER A 691 -58.29 0.70 23.05
C SER A 691 -56.78 0.96 22.96
N GLU A 692 -55.95 -0.08 22.77
CA GLU A 692 -54.51 0.10 22.61
C GLU A 692 -54.18 0.80 21.27
N VAL A 693 -54.97 0.53 20.22
CA VAL A 693 -54.82 1.20 18.92
C VAL A 693 -55.23 2.68 19.02
N GLU A 694 -56.30 2.98 19.76
CA GLU A 694 -56.73 4.36 20.03
C GLU A 694 -55.65 5.14 20.78
N ASP A 695 -55.05 4.52 21.80
CA ASP A 695 -53.97 5.10 22.58
C ASP A 695 -52.71 5.30 21.74
N ALA A 696 -52.37 4.37 20.84
CA ALA A 696 -51.27 4.52 19.91
C ALA A 696 -51.51 5.65 18.89
N LEU A 697 -52.73 5.80 18.37
CA LEU A 697 -53.10 6.90 17.48
C LEU A 697 -52.97 8.26 18.17
N LYS A 698 -53.53 8.38 19.38
CA LYS A 698 -53.39 9.59 20.22
C LYS A 698 -51.93 9.87 20.55
N GLY A 699 -51.20 8.88 21.05
CA GLY A 699 -49.79 9.03 21.39
C GLY A 699 -48.90 9.41 20.19
N CYS A 700 -49.26 8.97 18.98
CA CYS A 700 -48.52 9.30 17.77
C CYS A 700 -48.79 10.72 17.25
N LEU A 701 -50.06 11.14 17.19
CA LEU A 701 -50.46 12.37 16.47
C LEU A 701 -50.96 13.49 17.40
N LEU A 702 -51.46 13.18 18.59
CA LEU A 702 -51.89 14.16 19.60
C LEU A 702 -50.77 14.55 20.56
N ALA A 703 -49.68 13.79 20.67
CA ALA A 703 -48.53 14.20 21.45
C ALA A 703 -47.82 15.39 20.78
N CYS A 704 -47.39 16.37 21.58
CA CYS A 704 -46.55 17.50 21.14
C CYS A 704 -45.25 17.48 21.90
N GLY A 705 -44.15 17.79 21.23
CA GLY A 705 -42.90 18.04 21.91
C GLY A 705 -41.88 18.65 20.97
N THR A 706 -41.09 19.57 21.50
CA THR A 706 -39.89 20.06 20.82
C THR A 706 -38.83 18.95 20.80
N CYS A 707 -37.96 19.00 19.78
CA CYS A 707 -36.82 18.09 19.56
C CYS A 707 -37.15 16.74 18.88
N LEU A 708 -36.19 16.27 18.05
CA LEU A 708 -36.16 14.92 17.45
C LEU A 708 -35.59 13.85 18.40
N GLU A 709 -35.47 14.16 19.70
CA GLU A 709 -34.86 13.29 20.71
C GLU A 709 -35.44 13.57 22.11
N GLY A 710 -35.28 12.61 23.04
CA GLY A 710 -35.77 12.70 24.41
C GLY A 710 -37.15 12.08 24.63
N SER A 711 -37.60 12.05 25.89
CA SER A 711 -38.70 11.16 26.31
C SER A 711 -40.05 11.43 25.64
N ILE A 712 -40.29 12.65 25.17
CA ILE A 712 -41.53 12.98 24.47
C ILE A 712 -41.50 12.38 23.05
N TYR A 713 -40.42 12.64 22.30
CA TYR A 713 -40.24 12.07 20.96
C TYR A 713 -40.09 10.54 20.98
N GLU A 714 -39.39 9.97 21.97
CA GLU A 714 -39.24 8.53 22.17
C GLU A 714 -40.59 7.83 22.36
N LYS A 715 -41.49 8.39 23.19
CA LYS A 715 -42.86 7.87 23.35
C LYS A 715 -43.69 8.03 22.08
N LYS A 716 -43.54 9.17 21.38
CA LYS A 716 -44.22 9.41 20.11
C LYS A 716 -43.79 8.36 19.06
N LEU A 717 -42.50 8.05 19.00
CA LEU A 717 -41.93 6.99 18.15
C LEU A 717 -42.50 5.61 18.49
N GLU A 718 -42.58 5.25 19.78
CA GLU A 718 -43.20 4.01 20.24
C GLU A 718 -44.66 3.89 19.76
N HIS A 719 -45.47 4.91 20.03
CA HIS A 719 -46.87 4.92 19.65
C HIS A 719 -47.07 4.89 18.12
N CYS A 720 -46.30 5.70 17.38
CA CYS A 720 -46.36 5.69 15.92
C CYS A 720 -45.92 4.36 15.32
N SER A 721 -44.86 3.74 15.87
CA SER A 721 -44.38 2.44 15.40
C SER A 721 -45.42 1.34 15.65
N ASN A 722 -45.98 1.27 16.86
CA ASN A 722 -47.07 0.33 17.17
C ASN A 722 -48.25 0.51 16.22
N LEU A 723 -48.70 1.75 16.02
CA LEU A 723 -49.82 2.06 15.14
C LEU A 723 -49.60 1.52 13.72
N ILE A 724 -48.46 1.83 13.07
CA ILE A 724 -48.22 1.41 11.68
C ILE A 724 -48.08 -0.11 11.53
N HIS A 725 -47.63 -0.83 12.56
CA HIS A 725 -47.47 -2.28 12.50
C HIS A 725 -48.77 -3.03 12.83
N TRP A 726 -49.63 -2.44 13.67
CA TRP A 726 -50.95 -2.96 14.03
C TRP A 726 -52.02 -2.76 12.96
N MET A 727 -51.70 -1.98 11.93
CA MET A 727 -52.52 -1.78 10.74
C MET A 727 -51.91 -2.50 9.53
N PRO A 728 -51.96 -3.85 9.46
CA PRO A 728 -51.45 -4.60 8.31
C PRO A 728 -52.24 -4.21 7.05
N PHE A 729 -51.64 -3.36 6.23
CA PHE A 729 -52.16 -2.97 4.92
C PHE A 729 -51.27 -3.59 3.87
N ASP A 730 -51.85 -3.99 2.73
CA ASP A 730 -51.03 -4.34 1.59
C ASP A 730 -50.22 -3.11 1.16
N LEU A 731 -48.90 -3.23 1.09
CA LEU A 731 -48.01 -2.15 0.63
C LEU A 731 -47.86 -2.14 -0.90
N MET A 732 -48.51 -3.10 -1.59
CA MET A 732 -48.55 -3.25 -3.04
C MET A 732 -47.15 -3.30 -3.69
N ASN A 733 -46.19 -3.88 -2.96
CA ASN A 733 -44.80 -4.04 -3.37
C ASN A 733 -44.24 -5.45 -3.13
N ASP A 734 -45.14 -6.44 -3.04
CA ASP A 734 -44.84 -7.87 -2.91
C ASP A 734 -44.30 -8.50 -4.20
N GLN A 735 -44.43 -7.81 -5.34
CA GLN A 735 -43.84 -8.23 -6.61
C GLN A 735 -42.38 -7.78 -6.75
N LYS A 736 -41.58 -8.64 -7.38
CA LYS A 736 -40.16 -8.40 -7.62
C LYS A 736 -39.92 -7.15 -8.47
N ASP A 737 -38.91 -6.36 -8.10
CA ASP A 737 -38.37 -5.20 -8.85
C ASP A 737 -39.31 -3.98 -8.98
N MET A 738 -40.42 -3.98 -8.23
CA MET A 738 -41.46 -2.95 -8.29
C MET A 738 -41.24 -1.77 -7.34
N THR A 739 -40.40 -1.89 -6.31
CA THR A 739 -40.29 -0.91 -5.22
C THR A 739 -39.45 0.33 -5.59
N ASN A 740 -40.02 1.53 -5.41
CA ASN A 740 -39.36 2.81 -5.68
C ASN A 740 -39.47 3.78 -4.49
N PHE A 741 -38.37 4.47 -4.21
CA PHE A 741 -38.21 5.52 -3.20
C PHE A 741 -37.82 6.85 -3.86
N PHE A 742 -38.22 7.97 -3.25
CA PHE A 742 -37.87 9.31 -3.70
C PHE A 742 -37.85 10.27 -2.51
N ALA A 743 -37.13 11.38 -2.64
CA ALA A 743 -37.15 12.43 -1.63
C ALA A 743 -38.51 13.16 -1.64
N ARG A 744 -39.19 13.17 -0.50
CA ARG A 744 -40.60 13.57 -0.36
C ARG A 744 -40.95 14.96 -0.88
N ASP A 745 -40.01 15.91 -0.73
CA ASP A 745 -40.25 17.32 -1.06
C ASP A 745 -39.77 17.66 -2.49
N ASN A 746 -39.40 16.66 -3.27
CA ASN A 746 -38.97 16.82 -4.65
C ASN A 746 -39.98 16.20 -5.63
N MET A 747 -40.72 17.10 -6.29
CA MET A 747 -41.73 16.75 -7.29
C MET A 747 -41.13 16.12 -8.56
N ASP A 748 -39.89 16.46 -8.89
CA ASP A 748 -39.21 15.93 -10.08
C ASP A 748 -38.88 14.46 -9.87
N THR A 749 -38.31 14.09 -8.71
CA THR A 749 -38.01 12.69 -8.38
C THR A 749 -39.27 11.88 -8.10
N PHE A 750 -40.31 12.50 -7.54
CA PHE A 750 -41.64 11.89 -7.41
C PHE A 750 -42.19 11.41 -8.76
N ALA A 751 -42.25 12.29 -9.77
CA ALA A 751 -42.80 11.94 -11.09
C ALA A 751 -42.02 10.77 -11.72
N LEU A 752 -40.70 10.73 -11.52
CA LEU A 752 -39.84 9.65 -12.01
C LEU A 752 -40.11 8.32 -11.26
N ALA A 753 -40.26 8.37 -9.94
CA ALA A 753 -40.45 7.19 -9.11
C ALA A 753 -41.86 6.58 -9.21
N CYS A 754 -42.89 7.44 -9.34
CA CYS A 754 -44.29 7.05 -9.15
C CYS A 754 -45.13 6.99 -10.42
N GLU A 755 -44.77 7.65 -11.53
CA GLU A 755 -45.57 7.63 -12.78
C GLU A 755 -45.02 6.64 -13.84
N GLY A 756 -43.93 5.94 -13.51
CA GLY A 756 -43.33 4.89 -14.34
C GLY A 756 -44.03 3.53 -14.27
N SER A 757 -43.29 2.46 -14.58
CA SER A 757 -43.74 1.06 -14.53
C SER A 757 -43.58 0.40 -13.15
N GLY A 758 -43.27 1.18 -12.11
CA GLY A 758 -43.03 0.68 -10.76
C GLY A 758 -44.02 1.25 -9.75
N HIS A 759 -44.10 0.59 -8.59
CA HIS A 759 -44.85 1.05 -7.43
C HIS A 759 -43.95 1.94 -6.55
N CYS A 760 -44.51 3.00 -5.99
CA CYS A 760 -43.81 3.86 -5.05
C CYS A 760 -44.58 3.97 -3.74
N LEU A 761 -43.90 4.40 -2.68
CA LEU A 761 -44.48 4.47 -1.33
C LEU A 761 -45.85 5.18 -1.27
N LEU A 762 -46.06 6.26 -2.06
CA LEU A 762 -47.32 7.03 -1.99
C LEU A 762 -48.56 6.23 -2.39
N ARG A 763 -48.39 5.20 -3.24
CA ARG A 763 -49.50 4.38 -3.71
C ARG A 763 -49.96 3.37 -2.65
N ALA A 764 -49.16 3.12 -1.62
CA ALA A 764 -49.55 2.20 -0.55
C ALA A 764 -50.77 2.77 0.22
N PRO A 765 -51.85 2.00 0.42
CA PRO A 765 -53.05 2.42 1.14
C PRO A 765 -52.77 3.05 2.51
N ILE A 766 -51.88 2.44 3.32
CA ILE A 766 -51.51 3.00 4.62
C ILE A 766 -50.88 4.40 4.52
N PHE A 767 -50.15 4.66 3.44
CA PHE A 767 -49.54 5.95 3.20
C PHE A 767 -50.60 7.01 2.89
N SER A 768 -51.58 6.67 2.04
CA SER A 768 -52.71 7.55 1.72
C SER A 768 -53.53 7.98 2.95
N ILE A 769 -53.56 7.13 3.99
CA ILE A 769 -54.25 7.40 5.26
C ILE A 769 -53.42 8.29 6.17
N LEU A 770 -52.16 7.94 6.43
CA LEU A 770 -51.37 8.56 7.49
C LEU A 770 -50.54 9.77 7.05
N ALA A 771 -50.06 9.79 5.81
CA ALA A 771 -49.18 10.85 5.35
C ALA A 771 -49.85 12.23 5.22
N PRO A 772 -51.12 12.34 4.75
CA PRO A 772 -51.82 13.62 4.75
C PRO A 772 -51.90 14.23 6.15
N SER A 773 -52.19 13.40 7.15
CA SER A 773 -52.40 13.80 8.55
C SER A 773 -51.19 14.47 9.16
N VAL A 774 -49.97 14.05 8.78
CA VAL A 774 -48.71 14.63 9.28
C VAL A 774 -48.14 15.75 8.41
N LYS A 775 -48.79 16.07 7.28
CA LYS A 775 -48.48 17.23 6.42
C LYS A 775 -49.49 18.37 6.57
N LEU A 776 -50.41 18.27 7.52
CA LEU A 776 -51.42 19.29 7.75
C LEU A 776 -50.81 20.62 8.18
N ARG A 777 -51.42 21.69 7.70
CA ARG A 777 -51.07 23.07 8.05
C ARG A 777 -52.19 23.70 8.84
N TYR A 778 -51.82 24.59 9.75
CA TYR A 778 -52.78 25.35 10.53
C TYR A 778 -52.46 26.84 10.45
N ARG A 779 -53.45 27.67 10.81
CA ARG A 779 -53.31 29.12 10.87
C ARG A 779 -53.32 29.53 12.33
N PRO A 780 -52.18 29.96 12.91
CA PRO A 780 -52.11 30.32 14.33
C PRO A 780 -53.02 31.51 14.68
N ASP A 781 -53.18 32.45 13.74
CA ASP A 781 -54.05 33.62 13.86
C ASP A 781 -54.94 33.72 12.60
N PRO A 782 -56.28 33.55 12.71
CA PRO A 782 -57.21 33.63 11.59
C PRO A 782 -57.11 34.94 10.80
N ASP A 783 -56.73 36.03 11.47
CA ASP A 783 -56.67 37.40 10.94
C ASP A 783 -55.31 37.72 10.28
N ARG A 784 -54.32 36.84 10.39
CA ARG A 784 -52.99 36.98 9.74
C ARG A 784 -52.81 35.97 8.61
N SER A 785 -51.94 36.29 7.65
CA SER A 785 -51.66 35.42 6.50
C SER A 785 -50.73 34.24 6.79
N VAL A 786 -50.17 34.14 8.00
CA VAL A 786 -49.13 33.16 8.34
C VAL A 786 -49.76 31.77 8.50
N ILE A 787 -49.22 30.78 7.78
CA ILE A 787 -49.63 29.37 7.81
C ILE A 787 -48.41 28.57 8.28
N GLU A 788 -48.58 27.71 9.26
CA GLU A 788 -47.52 26.89 9.85
C GLU A 788 -47.84 25.40 9.72
N ASP A 789 -46.81 24.56 9.66
CA ASP A 789 -46.97 23.11 9.63
C ASP A 789 -47.31 22.59 11.05
N LEU A 790 -48.32 21.73 11.16
CA LEU A 790 -48.79 21.18 12.43
C LEU A 790 -47.76 20.23 13.08
N TYR A 791 -46.87 19.66 12.26
CA TYR A 791 -45.83 18.70 12.64
C TYR A 791 -44.45 19.12 12.08
N SER A 792 -44.03 20.36 12.35
CA SER A 792 -42.73 20.87 11.90
C SER A 792 -41.56 20.17 12.60
N SER A 793 -40.39 20.14 11.97
CA SER A 793 -39.19 19.52 12.54
C SER A 793 -38.69 20.20 13.83
N GLU A 794 -39.05 21.48 14.03
CA GLU A 794 -38.57 22.31 15.14
C GLU A 794 -39.52 22.25 16.34
N GLU A 795 -40.82 22.42 16.10
CA GLU A 795 -41.83 22.58 17.16
C GLU A 795 -42.56 21.28 17.53
N ASN A 796 -42.78 20.38 16.56
CA ASN A 796 -43.52 19.13 16.79
C ASN A 796 -43.17 18.03 15.76
N PRO A 797 -41.92 17.54 15.73
CA PRO A 797 -41.50 16.55 14.73
C PRO A 797 -42.34 15.27 14.81
N SER A 798 -42.64 14.67 13.66
CA SER A 798 -43.39 13.41 13.54
C SER A 798 -42.52 12.30 12.94
N PRO A 799 -42.42 11.11 13.56
CA PRO A 799 -41.65 9.99 13.03
C PRO A 799 -42.42 9.16 11.98
N VAL A 800 -43.73 9.37 11.81
CA VAL A 800 -44.63 8.55 10.97
C VAL A 800 -44.06 8.32 9.57
N LEU A 801 -43.62 9.41 8.95
CA LEU A 801 -43.11 9.40 7.60
C LEU A 801 -41.85 8.51 7.50
N SER A 802 -40.83 8.75 8.32
CA SER A 802 -39.61 7.93 8.31
C SER A 802 -39.89 6.44 8.61
N LEU A 803 -40.82 6.15 9.52
CA LEU A 803 -41.24 4.79 9.84
C LEU A 803 -41.95 4.09 8.67
N LEU A 804 -42.80 4.80 7.92
CA LEU A 804 -43.46 4.26 6.72
C LEU A 804 -42.44 3.94 5.61
N GLU A 805 -41.42 4.76 5.45
CA GLU A 805 -40.31 4.52 4.52
C GLU A 805 -39.51 3.26 4.88
N GLU A 806 -39.17 3.11 6.15
CA GLU A 806 -38.47 1.93 6.67
C GLU A 806 -39.33 0.67 6.52
N LEU A 807 -40.62 0.76 6.84
CA LEU A 807 -41.58 -0.33 6.68
C LEU A 807 -41.73 -0.76 5.21
N TYR A 808 -41.78 0.20 4.29
CA TYR A 808 -41.87 -0.09 2.86
C TYR A 808 -40.59 -0.77 2.35
N ALA A 809 -39.43 -0.41 2.90
CA ALA A 809 -38.15 -1.02 2.54
C ALA A 809 -38.00 -2.47 3.02
N ILE A 810 -38.53 -2.83 4.21
CA ILE A 810 -38.44 -4.20 4.74
C ILE A 810 -39.40 -5.20 4.04
N HIS A 811 -40.39 -4.69 3.29
CA HIS A 811 -41.28 -5.47 2.44
C HIS A 811 -40.84 -5.53 0.98
N ALA A 812 -39.81 -4.79 0.58
CA ALA A 812 -39.34 -4.78 -0.81
C ALA A 812 -38.75 -6.14 -1.23
N ILE A 813 -38.96 -6.51 -2.50
CA ILE A 813 -38.43 -7.76 -3.08
C ILE A 813 -37.70 -7.48 -4.40
N GLY A 814 -36.52 -8.07 -4.58
CA GLY A 814 -35.69 -7.90 -5.77
C GLY A 814 -34.96 -6.56 -5.83
N LEU A 815 -34.99 -5.91 -6.98
CA LEU A 815 -34.35 -4.64 -7.27
C LEU A 815 -35.15 -3.47 -6.68
N THR A 816 -34.54 -2.75 -5.75
CA THR A 816 -35.11 -1.54 -5.16
C THR A 816 -34.50 -0.29 -5.77
N LYS A 817 -35.31 0.73 -6.09
CA LYS A 817 -34.86 1.93 -6.79
C LYS A 817 -35.04 3.18 -5.92
N PHE A 818 -33.99 3.98 -5.75
CA PHE A 818 -34.01 5.27 -5.08
C PHE A 818 -33.79 6.38 -6.11
N TRP A 819 -34.66 7.37 -6.13
CA TRP A 819 -34.61 8.50 -7.05
C TRP A 819 -34.24 9.76 -6.26
N VAL A 820 -33.07 10.32 -6.56
CA VAL A 820 -32.52 11.48 -5.84
C VAL A 820 -32.00 12.54 -6.79
N LYS A 821 -32.00 13.78 -6.35
CA LYS A 821 -31.34 14.90 -7.01
C LYS A 821 -29.90 15.03 -6.56
N ASP A 822 -29.66 15.01 -5.25
CA ASP A 822 -28.36 15.31 -4.66
C ASP A 822 -28.09 14.49 -3.38
N GLU A 823 -26.95 14.76 -2.74
CA GLU A 823 -26.53 14.08 -1.52
C GLU A 823 -27.44 14.34 -0.31
N LYS A 824 -28.14 15.48 -0.26
CA LYS A 824 -29.06 15.79 0.86
C LYS A 824 -30.29 14.90 0.79
N GLU A 825 -30.79 14.67 -0.42
CA GLU A 825 -31.93 13.80 -0.65
C GLU A 825 -31.65 12.34 -0.27
N ILE A 826 -30.48 11.79 -0.64
CA ILE A 826 -30.14 10.43 -0.20
C ILE A 826 -29.92 10.36 1.31
N SER A 827 -29.36 11.41 1.93
CA SER A 827 -29.25 11.47 3.41
C SER A 827 -30.61 11.45 4.10
N SER A 828 -31.63 12.09 3.52
CA SER A 828 -33.00 12.06 4.08
C SER A 828 -33.62 10.66 4.07
N MET A 829 -33.18 9.78 3.17
CA MET A 829 -33.69 8.41 3.02
C MET A 829 -32.79 7.34 3.68
N LYS A 830 -31.87 7.75 4.57
CA LYS A 830 -30.90 6.85 5.21
C LYS A 830 -31.53 5.63 5.88
N LEU A 831 -32.69 5.77 6.54
CA LEU A 831 -33.36 4.66 7.23
C LEU A 831 -33.93 3.63 6.25
N ALA A 832 -34.62 4.07 5.19
CA ALA A 832 -35.08 3.18 4.12
C ALA A 832 -33.92 2.47 3.43
N LEU A 833 -32.83 3.20 3.15
CA LEU A 833 -31.63 2.62 2.55
C LEU A 833 -30.97 1.58 3.49
N ARG A 834 -30.90 1.85 4.79
CA ARG A 834 -30.40 0.90 5.79
C ARG A 834 -31.24 -0.37 5.84
N ALA A 835 -32.57 -0.24 5.87
CA ALA A 835 -33.48 -1.38 5.86
C ALA A 835 -33.31 -2.24 4.60
N ALA A 836 -33.26 -1.62 3.42
CA ALA A 836 -33.09 -2.31 2.15
C ALA A 836 -31.73 -3.00 2.01
N LEU A 837 -30.63 -2.31 2.36
CA LEU A 837 -29.27 -2.83 2.20
C LEU A 837 -28.90 -3.88 3.26
N MET A 838 -29.26 -3.64 4.52
CA MET A 838 -28.69 -4.38 5.66
C MET A 838 -29.63 -5.42 6.25
N PHE A 839 -30.92 -5.12 6.35
CA PHE A 839 -31.88 -5.95 7.08
C PHE A 839 -32.78 -6.80 6.19
N ASN A 840 -33.09 -6.35 4.97
CA ASN A 840 -33.97 -7.07 4.06
C ASN A 840 -33.20 -8.12 3.23
N PRO A 841 -33.39 -9.44 3.45
CA PRO A 841 -32.75 -10.47 2.65
C PRO A 841 -33.35 -10.63 1.24
N ASP A 842 -34.59 -10.18 1.03
CA ASP A 842 -35.31 -10.34 -0.24
C ASP A 842 -34.90 -9.30 -1.29
N VAL A 843 -34.19 -8.25 -0.87
CA VAL A 843 -33.59 -7.24 -1.78
C VAL A 843 -32.32 -7.82 -2.39
N THR A 844 -32.31 -7.96 -3.71
CA THR A 844 -31.15 -8.50 -4.43
C THR A 844 -30.16 -7.41 -4.82
N GLU A 845 -30.64 -6.18 -5.08
CA GLU A 845 -29.82 -5.04 -5.51
C GLU A 845 -30.54 -3.71 -5.26
N VAL A 846 -29.78 -2.62 -5.11
CA VAL A 846 -30.29 -1.26 -4.94
C VAL A 846 -29.76 -0.33 -6.04
N HIS A 847 -30.64 0.25 -6.84
CA HIS A 847 -30.25 1.28 -7.82
C HIS A 847 -30.58 2.68 -7.30
N ILE A 848 -29.60 3.56 -7.31
CA ILE A 848 -29.75 4.96 -6.92
C ILE A 848 -29.60 5.82 -8.17
N TYR A 849 -30.73 6.33 -8.68
CA TYR A 849 -30.77 7.19 -9.85
C TYR A 849 -30.60 8.66 -9.45
N VAL A 850 -29.55 9.30 -9.96
CA VAL A 850 -29.20 10.69 -9.65
C VAL A 850 -29.62 11.62 -10.79
N THR A 851 -30.62 12.45 -10.55
CA THR A 851 -31.20 13.33 -11.59
C THR A 851 -30.31 14.50 -11.96
N GLN A 852 -29.46 14.97 -11.03
CA GLN A 852 -28.49 16.03 -11.28
C GLN A 852 -27.11 15.44 -11.60
N PRO A 853 -26.58 15.59 -12.82
CA PRO A 853 -25.33 14.95 -13.23
C PRO A 853 -24.13 15.29 -12.35
N ASN A 854 -24.03 16.55 -11.91
CA ASN A 854 -22.93 17.04 -11.06
C ASN A 854 -22.97 16.48 -9.63
N SER A 855 -24.08 15.86 -9.22
CA SER A 855 -24.27 15.33 -7.87
C SER A 855 -24.00 13.83 -7.77
N LYS A 856 -23.65 13.14 -8.88
CA LYS A 856 -23.42 11.69 -8.89
C LYS A 856 -22.27 11.27 -7.97
N SER A 857 -21.14 11.96 -8.03
CA SER A 857 -19.98 11.68 -7.17
C SER A 857 -20.23 12.05 -5.70
N PRO A 858 -20.83 13.22 -5.37
CA PRO A 858 -21.29 13.51 -4.00
C PRO A 858 -22.23 12.45 -3.42
N VAL A 859 -23.24 12.01 -4.18
CA VAL A 859 -24.18 10.95 -3.77
C VAL A 859 -23.44 9.64 -3.53
N GLN A 860 -22.52 9.26 -4.44
CA GLN A 860 -21.72 8.06 -4.26
C GLN A 860 -20.92 8.10 -2.95
N GLY A 861 -20.23 9.20 -2.65
CA GLY A 861 -19.45 9.35 -1.42
C GLY A 861 -20.32 9.26 -0.15
N GLU A 862 -21.53 9.82 -0.17
CA GLU A 862 -22.44 9.73 0.97
C GLU A 862 -23.02 8.32 1.15
N VAL A 863 -23.31 7.61 0.06
CA VAL A 863 -23.77 6.21 0.10
C VAL A 863 -22.65 5.28 0.60
N GLU A 864 -21.42 5.44 0.11
CA GLU A 864 -20.25 4.67 0.59
C GLU A 864 -20.00 4.88 2.09
N LYS A 865 -20.18 6.13 2.57
CA LYS A 865 -20.14 6.44 4.01
C LYS A 865 -21.24 5.73 4.78
N PHE A 866 -22.48 5.70 4.29
CA PHE A 866 -23.56 4.96 4.92
C PHE A 866 -23.33 3.45 4.91
N VAL A 867 -22.87 2.89 3.80
CA VAL A 867 -22.53 1.47 3.65
C VAL A 867 -21.49 1.06 4.70
N LYS A 868 -20.42 1.86 4.84
CA LYS A 868 -19.40 1.63 5.86
C LYS A 868 -19.98 1.74 7.28
N GLU A 869 -20.77 2.77 7.56
CA GLU A 869 -21.43 2.94 8.87
C GLU A 869 -22.33 1.73 9.20
N PHE A 870 -23.10 1.25 8.23
CA PHE A 870 -24.00 0.10 8.40
C PHE A 870 -23.20 -1.19 8.62
N ALA A 871 -22.15 -1.42 7.84
CA ALA A 871 -21.28 -2.58 7.97
C ALA A 871 -20.56 -2.64 9.33
N GLN A 872 -20.11 -1.50 9.84
CA GLN A 872 -19.41 -1.40 11.14
C GLN A 872 -20.33 -1.35 12.36
N GLY A 873 -21.61 -1.02 12.17
CA GLY A 873 -22.62 -0.97 13.24
C GLY A 873 -23.60 -2.15 13.25
N GLY A 874 -23.59 -2.99 12.21
CA GLY A 874 -24.52 -4.10 12.06
C GLY A 874 -24.21 -5.28 12.99
N CYS A 875 -25.24 -5.84 13.64
CA CYS A 875 -25.08 -7.09 14.39
C CYS A 875 -25.15 -8.30 13.44
N PRO A 876 -24.11 -9.15 13.36
CA PRO A 876 -24.08 -10.30 12.46
C PRO A 876 -25.23 -11.31 12.67
N SER A 877 -25.86 -11.32 13.84
CA SER A 877 -26.99 -12.22 14.15
C SER A 877 -28.35 -11.76 13.62
N TYR A 878 -28.49 -10.48 13.27
CA TYR A 878 -29.77 -9.87 12.86
C TYR A 878 -29.71 -9.18 11.49
N THR A 879 -28.52 -9.12 10.89
CA THR A 879 -28.26 -8.46 9.62
C THR A 879 -27.73 -9.47 8.62
N ARG A 880 -27.72 -9.09 7.34
CA ARG A 880 -27.02 -9.86 6.31
C ARG A 880 -25.53 -9.89 6.60
N GLU A 881 -24.86 -10.97 6.24
CA GLU A 881 -23.39 -11.04 6.30
C GLU A 881 -22.74 -10.04 5.31
N ILE A 882 -23.39 -9.85 4.16
CA ILE A 882 -22.98 -8.90 3.12
C ILE A 882 -24.19 -8.01 2.80
N LEU A 883 -24.00 -6.69 2.85
CA LEU A 883 -25.03 -5.73 2.48
C LEU A 883 -25.50 -5.98 1.02
N ALA A 884 -26.72 -5.60 0.65
CA ALA A 884 -27.21 -5.75 -0.74
C ALA A 884 -26.39 -4.89 -1.70
N PRO A 885 -25.94 -5.38 -2.87
CA PRO A 885 -25.17 -4.58 -3.84
C PRO A 885 -25.92 -3.31 -4.23
N PHE A 886 -25.19 -2.25 -4.56
CA PHE A 886 -25.78 -0.98 -4.98
C PHE A 886 -25.07 -0.38 -6.18
N GLN A 887 -25.81 0.40 -6.97
CA GLN A 887 -25.29 1.11 -8.12
C GLN A 887 -25.77 2.56 -8.14
N ILE A 888 -24.88 3.49 -8.48
CA ILE A 888 -25.22 4.89 -8.72
C ILE A 888 -25.35 5.14 -10.22
N LEU A 889 -26.57 5.39 -10.68
CA LEU A 889 -26.92 5.39 -12.10
C LEU A 889 -27.49 6.73 -12.56
N ASP A 890 -27.34 6.97 -13.86
CA ASP A 890 -28.06 8.03 -14.55
C ASP A 890 -29.54 7.61 -14.78
N PRO A 891 -30.50 8.54 -14.68
CA PRO A 891 -31.90 8.24 -15.00
C PRO A 891 -32.03 7.66 -16.41
N PRO A 892 -32.77 6.56 -16.61
CA PRO A 892 -32.91 5.94 -17.92
C PRO A 892 -33.48 6.90 -18.97
N HIS A 893 -32.99 6.81 -20.21
CA HIS A 893 -33.37 7.72 -21.30
C HIS A 893 -34.89 7.76 -21.59
N SER A 894 -35.60 6.65 -21.41
CA SER A 894 -37.05 6.54 -21.58
C SER A 894 -37.82 7.38 -20.55
N VAL A 895 -37.27 7.53 -19.35
CA VAL A 895 -37.88 8.28 -18.24
C VAL A 895 -37.58 9.78 -18.38
N ARG A 896 -36.38 10.17 -18.85
CA ARG A 896 -36.02 11.58 -19.17
C ARG A 896 -36.94 12.22 -20.22
N LYS A 897 -37.44 11.43 -21.20
CA LYS A 897 -38.38 11.93 -22.22
C LYS A 897 -39.81 12.12 -21.68
N ARG A 898 -40.27 11.25 -20.77
CA ARG A 898 -41.60 11.38 -20.13
C ARG A 898 -41.65 12.53 -19.14
N SER A 899 -40.60 12.74 -18.33
CA SER A 899 -40.56 13.84 -17.37
C SER A 899 -40.62 15.21 -18.05
N ALA A 900 -39.93 15.40 -19.18
CA ALA A 900 -40.02 16.63 -19.97
C ALA A 900 -41.43 16.92 -20.55
N LEU A 901 -42.24 15.87 -20.76
CA LEU A 901 -43.64 15.97 -21.22
C LEU A 901 -44.62 16.20 -20.05
N LEU A 902 -44.31 15.67 -18.87
CA LEU A 902 -45.13 15.77 -17.65
C LEU A 902 -44.90 17.09 -16.89
N LEU A 903 -43.69 17.64 -16.89
CA LEU A 903 -43.38 18.98 -16.35
C LEU A 903 -44.15 20.13 -17.03
N ARG A 904 -44.83 19.87 -18.16
CA ARG A 904 -45.77 20.80 -18.81
C ARG A 904 -47.19 20.76 -18.25
N LYS A 905 -47.54 19.78 -17.40
CA LYS A 905 -48.82 19.70 -16.69
C LYS A 905 -48.55 19.86 -15.18
N GLU A 906 -49.26 20.79 -14.56
CA GLU A 906 -49.12 21.17 -13.15
C GLU A 906 -49.12 19.93 -12.22
N SER A 907 -47.94 19.62 -11.68
CA SER A 907 -47.64 18.41 -10.90
C SER A 907 -48.21 18.45 -9.48
N GLU A 908 -48.46 19.64 -8.92
CA GLU A 908 -49.12 19.82 -7.61
C GLU A 908 -50.58 19.33 -7.63
N ASP A 909 -51.29 19.61 -8.72
CA ASP A 909 -52.69 19.23 -8.89
C ASP A 909 -52.84 17.71 -9.11
N LEU A 910 -51.79 17.07 -9.65
CA LEU A 910 -51.67 15.64 -9.86
C LEU A 910 -51.33 14.86 -8.59
N MET A 911 -50.41 15.34 -7.74
CA MET A 911 -50.15 14.72 -6.43
C MET A 911 -51.39 14.80 -5.53
N ARG A 912 -52.08 15.96 -5.51
CA ARG A 912 -53.38 16.11 -4.83
C ARG A 912 -54.47 15.21 -5.42
N LYS A 913 -54.53 15.06 -6.75
CA LYS A 913 -55.49 14.16 -7.42
C LYS A 913 -55.17 12.68 -7.20
N SER A 914 -53.90 12.28 -7.09
CA SER A 914 -53.49 10.90 -6.76
C SER A 914 -53.92 10.55 -5.34
N LEU A 915 -53.59 11.41 -4.37
CA LEU A 915 -54.03 11.29 -2.97
C LEU A 915 -55.58 11.28 -2.87
N GLY A 916 -56.25 12.13 -3.65
CA GLY A 916 -57.72 12.20 -3.70
C GLY A 916 -58.41 11.06 -4.47
N ARG A 917 -57.74 10.39 -5.41
CA ARG A 917 -58.27 9.21 -6.12
C ARG A 917 -58.23 7.98 -5.26
N GLU A 918 -57.12 7.75 -4.55
CA GLU A 918 -56.95 6.59 -3.66
C GLU A 918 -57.90 6.66 -2.46
N LEU A 919 -58.14 7.85 -1.89
CA LEU A 919 -59.20 8.06 -0.89
C LEU A 919 -60.61 7.66 -1.40
N ASN A 920 -60.89 7.85 -2.70
CA ASN A 920 -62.16 7.49 -3.32
C ASN A 920 -62.24 6.00 -3.72
N GLU A 921 -61.12 5.35 -4.05
CA GLU A 921 -61.05 3.91 -4.30
C GLU A 921 -61.09 3.11 -2.98
N PHE A 922 -60.45 3.61 -1.92
CA PHE A 922 -60.54 3.07 -0.55
C PHE A 922 -61.98 3.10 0.00
N ALA A 923 -62.75 4.14 -0.34
CA ALA A 923 -64.18 4.20 -0.02
C ALA A 923 -65.04 3.23 -0.86
N ARG A 924 -64.49 2.64 -1.94
CA ARG A 924 -65.19 1.75 -2.88
C ARG A 924 -64.77 0.27 -2.76
N GLU A 925 -63.59 -0.03 -2.23
CA GLU A 925 -63.06 -1.40 -2.05
C GLU A 925 -63.26 -1.95 -0.62
N ALA A 926 -64.19 -1.38 0.15
CA ALA A 926 -64.70 -2.04 1.34
C ALA A 926 -65.55 -3.26 0.93
N PRO A 927 -65.34 -4.47 1.50
CA PRO A 927 -66.34 -5.53 1.43
C PRO A 927 -67.63 -5.15 2.18
#